data_AF-A0A8U0WQ00-F1
#
_entry.id   AF-A0A8U0WQ00-F1
#
_cell.length_a   1.000
_cell.length_b   1.000
_cell.length_c   1.000
_cell.angle_alpha   90.00
_cell.angle_beta   90.00
_cell.angle_gamma   90.00
#
_symmetry.space_group_name_H-M   'P 1'
#
loop_
_entity.id
_entity.type
_entity.pdbx_description
1 polymer ?
#
loop_
_entity_poly.entity_id
_entity_poly.type
_entity_poly.pdbx_seq_one_letter_code
_entity_poly.pdbx_strand_id
1 'polypeptide(L)'
;MNEITIKVILLFSIYTYAQQTFYPSLIHSINYSEYFNELQEIQKHNIKIQNINEDLLNNTNDNDDDQFNLELPDEILWENFCKYFNKSYSTTAESNYRKNIFMEQIKIYRYFNSLSSSNITAVFGITILSDKSLSEIGCSNPKSLKNSSIIFPPPILPQITDPPASFSRCGKYTLNNSNSMKTDDFCTDIYWSGCDGCYAFAAKEIAFISYKNQTLKSASINTNLYFDCSPEAKGCCGGDTEEILKDFPYVYFQNESSSLEPSQYLSCKHEKCFLQHPNGLVKNIIEFGSINKPEQFKSLLLVYGPFVSSIKLFNGIQGYKYGILDIEHCKNESVIASHSIVVVGYGTQNNSSYLIIKNWWNGWGEDNKGYMKISMTNSCGIGTQPEGKQPTNYIIQFYYCEGDSYCIDCDKETGKCLECSYLSRLDKNGMCTRECPDDCLTCDKALEECFSCKNNAILQDGKCVIKCPKYCKTCERETLECTSCQPSYILNGTECIYNCTDDCEICDPYNETCIKCKDKSELLNGYCNVLCPVGCKTCDRESQRCYSCKRFYRLNQYSCVSTCKDKCIDCDSSNTFCELCEVGYTLLNGECYSSVCKKNCRFCNITTPNCVECFLPYFSYNGDCQINSFLALIFLYIFITLSLLLNALL
;
A
#
# COMPACT_ATOMS: atom_id res chain seq x y z
N MET A 1 29.44 -15.40 -47.79
CA MET A 1 28.20 -14.81 -47.24
C MET A 1 27.29 -14.47 -48.40
N ASN A 2 26.73 -15.56 -48.94
CA ASN A 2 25.77 -15.61 -50.05
C ASN A 2 24.40 -15.93 -49.44
N GLU A 3 23.35 -15.65 -50.22
CA GLU A 3 21.94 -16.05 -50.04
C GLU A 3 21.11 -15.45 -48.88
N ILE A 4 21.68 -15.16 -47.71
CA ILE A 4 20.87 -14.64 -46.58
C ILE A 4 20.49 -13.17 -46.82
N THR A 5 21.41 -12.36 -47.33
CA THR A 5 21.18 -10.92 -47.55
C THR A 5 20.15 -10.65 -48.65
N ILE A 6 20.06 -11.52 -49.66
CA ILE A 6 19.08 -11.39 -50.75
C ILE A 6 17.67 -11.82 -50.30
N LYS A 7 17.56 -12.83 -49.42
CA LYS A 7 16.27 -13.25 -48.85
C LYS A 7 15.69 -12.20 -47.88
N VAL A 8 16.52 -11.47 -47.14
CA VAL A 8 16.08 -10.39 -46.24
C VAL A 8 15.55 -9.17 -47.00
N ILE A 9 16.17 -8.82 -48.14
CA ILE A 9 15.74 -7.69 -48.98
C ILE A 9 14.43 -8.02 -49.72
N LEU A 10 14.23 -9.27 -50.14
CA LEU A 10 12.98 -9.75 -50.76
C LEU A 10 11.82 -9.84 -49.75
N LEU A 11 12.09 -10.22 -48.50
CA LEU A 11 11.08 -10.21 -47.43
C LEU A 11 10.67 -8.79 -47.02
N PHE A 12 11.60 -7.82 -47.03
CA PHE A 12 11.29 -6.42 -46.76
C PHE A 12 10.47 -5.76 -47.86
N SER A 13 10.74 -6.08 -49.13
CA SER A 13 10.01 -5.50 -50.26
C SER A 13 8.59 -6.05 -50.40
N ILE A 14 8.35 -7.32 -50.03
CA ILE A 14 7.00 -7.92 -49.96
C ILE A 14 6.22 -7.35 -48.77
N TYR A 15 6.88 -7.06 -47.63
CA TYR A 15 6.25 -6.44 -46.46
C TYR A 15 5.83 -4.98 -46.72
N THR A 16 6.64 -4.22 -47.46
CA THR A 16 6.30 -2.83 -47.83
C THR A 16 5.22 -2.73 -48.92
N TYR A 17 5.08 -3.74 -49.79
CA TYR A 17 4.03 -3.76 -50.82
C TYR A 17 2.67 -4.16 -50.24
N ALA A 18 2.63 -4.92 -49.14
CA ALA A 18 1.40 -5.36 -48.48
C ALA A 18 0.70 -4.27 -47.62
N GLN A 19 1.37 -3.14 -47.33
CA GLN A 19 0.77 -2.03 -46.56
C GLN A 19 0.12 -0.93 -47.41
N GLN A 20 0.15 -1.01 -48.74
CA GLN A 20 -0.44 0.01 -49.62
C GLN A 20 -1.84 -0.32 -50.16
N THR A 21 -2.46 -1.42 -49.73
CA THR A 21 -3.77 -1.84 -50.25
C THR A 21 -4.76 -2.26 -49.17
N PHE A 22 -5.10 -1.40 -48.21
CA PHE A 22 -6.36 -1.54 -47.45
C PHE A 22 -6.92 -0.17 -47.00
N TYR A 23 -7.89 0.28 -47.79
CA TYR A 23 -9.03 1.17 -47.55
C TYR A 23 -8.90 2.65 -47.08
N PRO A 24 -9.58 3.57 -47.80
CA PRO A 24 -9.72 4.99 -47.48
C PRO A 24 -10.98 5.30 -46.65
N SER A 25 -11.10 6.59 -46.29
CA SER A 25 -12.29 7.34 -45.85
C SER A 25 -12.48 7.56 -44.34
N LEU A 26 -12.15 8.77 -43.87
CA LEU A 26 -13.05 9.60 -43.07
C LEU A 26 -12.54 11.06 -43.10
N ILE A 27 -13.00 11.83 -44.08
CA ILE A 27 -12.94 13.29 -44.01
C ILE A 27 -14.27 13.71 -43.38
N HIS A 28 -14.23 14.30 -42.19
CA HIS A 28 -15.31 15.13 -41.69
C HIS A 28 -14.76 16.50 -41.34
N SER A 29 -15.50 17.49 -41.81
CA SER A 29 -15.19 18.91 -41.85
C SER A 29 -14.97 19.50 -40.46
N ILE A 30 -13.73 19.86 -40.15
CA ILE A 30 -13.42 20.82 -39.09
C ILE A 30 -13.64 22.22 -39.68
N ASN A 31 -14.44 23.04 -39.00
CA ASN A 31 -14.66 24.42 -39.39
C ASN A 31 -13.40 25.26 -39.08
N TYR A 32 -12.51 25.39 -40.06
CA TYR A 32 -11.24 26.14 -39.96
C TYR A 32 -11.39 27.66 -39.77
N SER A 33 -12.61 28.21 -39.72
CA SER A 33 -12.82 29.67 -39.71
C SER A 33 -12.56 30.36 -38.37
N GLU A 34 -12.77 29.69 -37.23
CA GLU A 34 -12.40 30.23 -35.90
C GLU A 34 -10.88 30.11 -35.66
N TYR A 35 -10.28 29.00 -36.08
CA TYR A 35 -8.84 28.68 -35.95
C TYR A 35 -7.91 29.70 -36.65
N PHE A 36 -8.33 30.24 -37.81
CA PHE A 36 -7.53 31.23 -38.54
C PHE A 36 -7.56 32.63 -37.91
N ASN A 37 -8.65 32.99 -37.23
CA ASN A 37 -8.75 34.26 -36.52
C ASN A 37 -7.90 34.25 -35.23
N GLU A 38 -7.81 33.09 -34.56
CA GLU A 38 -6.96 32.86 -33.38
C GLU A 38 -5.45 33.02 -33.68
N LEU A 39 -4.99 32.53 -34.83
CA LEU A 39 -3.59 32.66 -35.25
C LEU A 39 -3.19 34.09 -35.66
N GLN A 40 -4.14 34.88 -36.19
CA GLN A 40 -3.88 36.24 -36.67
C GLN A 40 -3.66 37.25 -35.53
N GLU A 41 -4.34 37.10 -34.39
CA GLU A 41 -4.13 37.97 -33.23
C GLU A 41 -2.82 37.64 -32.48
N ILE A 42 -2.42 36.37 -32.45
CA ILE A 42 -1.12 35.91 -31.89
C ILE A 42 0.06 36.42 -32.73
N GLN A 43 -0.06 36.43 -34.07
CA GLN A 43 0.99 36.95 -34.95
C GLN A 43 1.25 38.46 -34.80
N LYS A 44 0.24 39.26 -34.44
CA LYS A 44 0.41 40.71 -34.23
C LYS A 44 1.25 41.04 -32.99
N HIS A 45 1.25 40.21 -31.96
CA HIS A 45 2.00 40.44 -30.71
C HIS A 45 3.45 39.92 -30.76
N ASN A 46 3.74 38.93 -31.61
CA ASN A 46 5.08 38.32 -31.72
C ASN A 46 6.17 39.26 -32.28
N ILE A 47 5.82 40.43 -32.83
CA ILE A 47 6.81 41.41 -33.33
C ILE A 47 7.54 42.17 -32.19
N LYS A 48 7.09 42.03 -30.93
CA LYS A 48 7.66 42.77 -29.79
C LYS A 48 8.69 42.00 -28.95
N ILE A 49 8.84 40.68 -29.14
CA ILE A 49 9.71 39.81 -28.32
C ILE A 49 10.80 39.20 -29.20
N GLN A 50 11.72 40.03 -29.71
CA GLN A 50 12.88 39.52 -30.45
C GLN A 50 14.20 40.20 -30.13
N ASN A 51 14.36 40.80 -28.94
CA ASN A 51 15.61 41.45 -28.54
C ASN A 51 15.93 41.30 -27.04
N ILE A 52 16.13 40.09 -26.53
CA ILE A 52 16.90 39.89 -25.27
C ILE A 52 17.82 38.68 -25.44
N ASN A 53 19.12 38.96 -25.31
CA ASN A 53 20.27 38.14 -25.71
C ASN A 53 20.72 37.08 -24.68
N GLU A 54 21.41 36.10 -25.27
CA GLU A 54 22.34 35.03 -24.85
C GLU A 54 23.15 35.07 -23.52
N ASP A 55 22.91 35.95 -22.55
CA ASP A 55 23.80 36.08 -21.36
C ASP A 55 23.35 35.33 -20.08
N LEU A 56 22.30 34.51 -20.10
CA LEU A 56 21.75 33.84 -18.90
C LEU A 56 22.29 32.42 -18.61
N LEU A 57 23.32 31.96 -19.33
CA LEU A 57 23.74 30.55 -19.29
C LEU A 57 24.70 30.14 -18.15
N ASN A 58 24.99 30.98 -17.15
CA ASN A 58 25.91 30.62 -16.07
C ASN A 58 25.39 31.06 -14.69
N ASN A 59 24.39 30.35 -14.14
CA ASN A 59 24.20 30.12 -12.69
C ASN A 59 22.88 29.37 -12.47
N THR A 60 22.94 28.09 -12.07
CA THR A 60 21.76 27.37 -11.57
C THR A 60 22.09 26.77 -10.21
N ASN A 61 21.52 27.37 -9.17
CA ASN A 61 21.31 26.70 -7.88
C ASN A 61 20.02 25.88 -8.00
N ASP A 62 20.01 24.71 -7.38
CA ASP A 62 18.90 23.74 -7.36
C ASP A 62 17.67 24.28 -6.60
N ASN A 63 16.82 25.05 -7.27
CA ASN A 63 15.42 25.25 -6.89
C ASN A 63 14.52 24.91 -8.09
N ASP A 64 13.45 24.13 -7.88
CA ASP A 64 12.47 23.76 -8.92
C ASP A 64 11.82 24.96 -9.63
N ASP A 65 11.88 26.16 -9.05
CA ASP A 65 11.35 27.41 -9.62
C ASP A 65 12.24 27.99 -10.73
N ASP A 66 13.56 27.75 -10.70
CA ASP A 66 14.50 28.34 -11.67
C ASP A 66 14.51 27.55 -13.00
N GLN A 67 14.31 26.23 -12.96
CA GLN A 67 14.37 25.37 -14.15
C GLN A 67 13.16 25.53 -15.11
N PHE A 68 12.04 26.02 -14.60
CA PHE A 68 10.80 26.26 -15.37
C PHE A 68 10.43 27.75 -15.42
N ASN A 69 11.41 28.64 -15.20
CA ASN A 69 11.22 30.05 -15.47
C ASN A 69 10.84 30.24 -16.95
N LEU A 70 9.60 30.67 -17.19
CA LEU A 70 9.06 30.83 -18.54
C LEU A 70 9.77 31.93 -19.36
N GLU A 71 10.65 32.73 -18.77
CA GLU A 71 11.52 33.65 -19.50
C GLU A 71 12.66 32.95 -20.26
N LEU A 72 12.98 31.69 -19.91
CA LEU A 72 13.99 30.90 -20.59
C LEU A 72 13.57 30.57 -22.03
N PRO A 73 14.54 30.37 -22.96
CA PRO A 73 14.28 29.87 -24.30
C PRO A 73 13.50 28.55 -24.30
N ASP A 74 12.61 28.43 -25.28
CA ASP A 74 11.73 27.29 -25.49
C ASP A 74 12.51 25.96 -25.54
N GLU A 75 13.64 25.92 -26.23
CA GLU A 75 14.51 24.73 -26.32
C GLU A 75 15.04 24.28 -24.96
N ILE A 76 15.46 25.22 -24.11
CA ILE A 76 15.97 24.93 -22.76
C ILE A 76 14.82 24.42 -21.88
N LEU A 77 13.66 25.05 -21.96
CA LEU A 77 12.46 24.62 -21.24
C LEU A 77 12.04 23.20 -21.63
N TRP A 78 12.15 22.84 -22.92
CA TRP A 78 11.88 21.47 -23.38
C TRP A 78 12.87 20.45 -22.83
N GLU A 79 14.16 20.75 -22.83
CA GLU A 79 15.18 19.87 -22.26
C GLU A 79 14.97 19.65 -20.76
N ASN A 80 14.71 20.74 -20.02
CA ASN A 80 14.37 20.69 -18.60
C ASN A 80 13.10 19.88 -18.36
N PHE A 81 12.07 20.09 -19.17
CA PHE A 81 10.80 19.35 -19.11
C PHE A 81 11.01 17.84 -19.31
N CYS A 82 11.75 17.44 -20.35
CA CYS A 82 12.02 16.04 -20.61
C CYS A 82 12.82 15.40 -19.48
N LYS A 83 13.82 16.09 -18.95
CA LYS A 83 14.65 15.60 -17.84
C LYS A 83 13.84 15.46 -16.55
N TYR A 84 13.10 16.49 -16.17
CA TYR A 84 12.36 16.55 -14.90
C TYR A 84 11.22 15.53 -14.86
N PHE A 85 10.42 15.43 -15.91
CA PHE A 85 9.30 14.47 -15.98
C PHE A 85 9.70 13.11 -16.55
N ASN A 86 11.01 12.85 -16.71
CA ASN A 86 11.57 11.62 -17.26
C ASN A 86 10.87 11.18 -18.56
N LYS A 87 10.69 12.13 -19.50
CA LYS A 87 10.01 11.90 -20.77
C LYS A 87 10.94 11.21 -21.75
N SER A 88 10.47 10.08 -22.29
CA SER A 88 11.11 9.37 -23.39
C SER A 88 10.06 9.04 -24.45
N TYR A 89 10.37 9.30 -25.71
CA TYR A 89 9.46 9.08 -26.83
C TYR A 89 10.01 8.00 -27.76
N SER A 90 9.13 7.12 -28.25
CA SER A 90 9.51 5.92 -29.02
C SER A 90 10.20 6.22 -30.36
N THR A 91 9.90 7.38 -30.96
CA THR A 91 10.47 7.78 -32.25
C THR A 91 10.83 9.27 -32.24
N THR A 92 11.75 9.67 -33.11
CA THR A 92 12.08 11.08 -33.35
C THR A 92 10.86 11.87 -33.83
N ALA A 93 9.99 11.25 -34.64
CA ALA A 93 8.77 11.88 -35.12
C ALA A 93 7.81 12.21 -33.96
N GLU A 94 7.62 11.27 -33.03
CA GLU A 94 6.82 11.50 -31.81
C GLU A 94 7.45 12.57 -30.93
N SER A 95 8.77 12.53 -30.72
CA SER A 95 9.49 13.56 -29.95
C SER A 95 9.28 14.96 -30.53
N ASN A 96 9.40 15.11 -31.86
CA ASN A 96 9.17 16.38 -32.55
C ASN A 96 7.71 16.84 -32.44
N TYR A 97 6.75 15.92 -32.56
CA TYR A 97 5.33 16.22 -32.37
C TYR A 97 5.04 16.75 -30.96
N ARG A 98 5.57 16.07 -29.94
CA ARG A 98 5.44 16.45 -28.52
C ARG A 98 6.09 17.78 -28.21
N LYS A 99 7.29 18.01 -28.76
CA LYS A 99 8.00 19.28 -28.66
C LYS A 99 7.18 20.43 -29.24
N ASN A 100 6.56 20.24 -30.40
CA ASN A 100 5.72 21.27 -31.02
C ASN A 100 4.50 21.62 -30.15
N ILE A 101 3.79 20.62 -29.60
CA ILE A 101 2.69 20.87 -28.66
C ILE A 101 3.19 21.66 -27.45
N PHE A 102 4.31 21.22 -26.88
CA PHE A 102 4.92 21.89 -25.72
C PHE A 102 5.22 23.36 -26.02
N MET A 103 5.86 23.69 -27.14
CA MET A 103 6.18 25.08 -27.46
C MET A 103 4.95 25.95 -27.66
N GLU A 104 3.91 25.44 -28.32
CA GLU A 104 2.65 26.17 -28.46
C GLU A 104 2.01 26.45 -27.09
N GLN A 105 2.07 25.47 -26.18
CA GLN A 105 1.57 25.63 -24.82
C GLN A 105 2.37 26.66 -24.01
N ILE A 106 3.70 26.68 -24.13
CA ILE A 106 4.54 27.70 -23.47
C ILE A 106 4.15 29.11 -23.91
N LYS A 107 3.92 29.33 -25.21
CA LYS A 107 3.47 30.64 -25.72
C LYS A 107 2.15 31.06 -25.07
N ILE A 108 1.21 30.13 -24.94
CA ILE A 108 -0.09 30.37 -24.28
C ILE A 108 0.09 30.69 -22.79
N TYR A 109 0.95 29.95 -22.08
CA TYR A 109 1.20 30.19 -20.65
C TYR A 109 1.81 31.57 -20.42
N ARG A 110 2.81 31.97 -21.23
CA ARG A 110 3.38 33.32 -21.20
C ARG A 110 2.32 34.39 -21.45
N TYR A 111 1.45 34.17 -22.44
CA TYR A 111 0.35 35.08 -22.72
C TYR A 111 -0.59 35.23 -21.52
N PHE A 112 -1.08 34.14 -20.93
CA PHE A 112 -1.96 34.23 -19.76
C PHE A 112 -1.29 34.89 -18.56
N ASN A 113 -0.01 34.59 -18.30
CA ASN A 113 0.73 35.25 -17.23
C ASN A 113 0.94 36.75 -17.50
N SER A 114 1.05 37.16 -18.76
CA SER A 114 1.11 38.59 -19.13
C SER A 114 -0.19 39.36 -18.87
N LEU A 115 -1.32 38.65 -18.78
CA LEU A 115 -2.61 39.22 -18.39
C LEU A 115 -2.78 39.33 -16.87
N SER A 116 -1.84 38.81 -16.09
CA SER A 116 -1.90 38.87 -14.63
C SER A 116 -1.91 40.31 -14.16
N SER A 117 -2.97 40.67 -13.44
CA SER A 117 -3.21 42.02 -12.92
C SER A 117 -2.91 42.14 -11.43
N SER A 118 -2.69 41.01 -10.74
CA SER A 118 -2.49 40.95 -9.29
C SER A 118 -1.78 39.68 -8.86
N ASN A 119 -1.27 39.66 -7.63
CA ASN A 119 -0.63 38.47 -7.04
C ASN A 119 -1.62 37.33 -6.71
N ILE A 120 -2.92 37.52 -6.90
CA ILE A 120 -3.94 36.49 -6.66
C ILE A 120 -4.47 35.88 -7.96
N THR A 121 -4.11 36.45 -9.12
CA THR A 121 -4.53 35.96 -10.43
C THR A 121 -3.89 34.61 -10.72
N ALA A 122 -4.58 33.77 -11.50
CA ALA A 122 -4.06 32.47 -11.91
C ALA A 122 -2.67 32.59 -12.55
N VAL A 123 -1.78 31.69 -12.14
CA VAL A 123 -0.44 31.51 -12.71
C VAL A 123 -0.41 30.21 -13.50
N PHE A 124 0.10 30.31 -14.72
CA PHE A 124 0.30 29.20 -15.64
C PHE A 124 1.78 28.85 -15.73
N GLY A 125 2.09 27.57 -15.86
CA GLY A 125 3.45 27.08 -15.91
C GLY A 125 3.53 25.66 -16.43
N ILE A 126 4.75 25.13 -16.50
CA ILE A 126 5.00 23.79 -16.99
C ILE A 126 4.43 22.75 -16.00
N THR A 127 3.68 21.80 -16.55
CA THR A 127 3.13 20.64 -15.84
C THR A 127 3.48 19.37 -16.62
N ILE A 128 3.23 18.19 -16.04
CA ILE A 128 3.43 16.91 -16.74
C ILE A 128 2.59 16.78 -18.04
N LEU A 129 1.57 17.63 -18.19
CA LEU A 129 0.63 17.65 -19.31
C LEU A 129 1.03 18.65 -20.41
N SER A 130 2.12 19.40 -20.25
CA SER A 130 2.49 20.45 -21.19
C SER A 130 2.83 19.93 -22.60
N ASP A 131 3.16 18.65 -22.77
CA ASP A 131 3.36 17.98 -24.08
C ASP A 131 2.11 17.27 -24.63
N LYS A 132 0.93 17.56 -24.08
CA LYS A 132 -0.34 16.91 -24.45
C LYS A 132 -1.40 17.93 -24.86
N SER A 133 -2.09 17.63 -25.95
CA SER A 133 -3.32 18.31 -26.34
C SER A 133 -4.48 18.00 -25.40
N LEU A 134 -5.56 18.79 -25.44
CA LEU A 134 -6.77 18.53 -24.65
C LEU A 134 -7.36 17.14 -24.95
N SER A 135 -7.35 16.73 -26.21
CA SER A 135 -7.80 15.42 -26.65
C SER A 135 -7.01 14.29 -25.99
N GLU A 136 -5.68 14.41 -25.92
CA GLU A 136 -4.80 13.40 -25.34
C GLU A 136 -4.83 13.35 -23.81
N ILE A 137 -5.42 14.35 -23.16
CA ILE A 137 -5.68 14.32 -21.72
C ILE A 137 -7.11 13.90 -21.36
N GLY A 138 -7.79 13.21 -22.26
CA GLY A 138 -9.12 12.71 -21.95
C GLY A 138 -10.19 13.79 -22.04
N CYS A 139 -10.07 14.69 -23.02
CA CYS A 139 -11.09 15.67 -23.34
C CYS A 139 -11.42 15.68 -24.85
N SER A 140 -11.33 14.53 -25.51
CA SER A 140 -11.60 14.39 -26.95
C SER A 140 -13.08 14.46 -27.27
N ASN A 141 -13.93 13.90 -26.39
CA ASN A 141 -15.38 13.86 -26.55
C ASN A 141 -16.05 14.67 -25.43
N PRO A 142 -16.22 16.00 -25.61
CA PRO A 142 -17.00 16.78 -24.66
C PRO A 142 -18.40 16.17 -24.51
N LYS A 143 -18.91 16.08 -23.26
CA LYS A 143 -20.26 15.60 -22.97
C LYS A 143 -21.26 16.25 -23.93
N SER A 144 -21.95 15.44 -24.74
CA SER A 144 -23.01 15.92 -25.60
C SER A 144 -24.17 16.35 -24.72
N LEU A 145 -24.36 17.66 -24.54
CA LEU A 145 -25.45 18.17 -23.72
C LEU A 145 -26.79 17.81 -24.35
N LYS A 146 -27.61 17.10 -23.59
CA LYS A 146 -29.00 16.76 -23.95
C LYS A 146 -29.79 18.03 -24.21
N ASN A 147 -30.55 18.03 -25.30
CA ASN A 147 -31.44 19.14 -25.62
C ASN A 147 -32.60 19.16 -24.61
N SER A 148 -32.95 20.34 -24.15
CA SER A 148 -34.10 20.57 -23.28
C SER A 148 -34.67 21.96 -23.51
N SER A 149 -35.98 22.04 -23.70
CA SER A 149 -36.71 23.30 -23.73
C SER A 149 -37.11 23.78 -22.31
N ILE A 150 -36.84 22.96 -21.28
CA ILE A 150 -37.21 23.24 -19.89
C ILE A 150 -36.08 24.03 -19.23
N ILE A 151 -36.43 25.17 -18.64
CA ILE A 151 -35.56 25.92 -17.73
C ILE A 151 -35.74 25.32 -16.33
N PHE A 152 -34.66 24.78 -15.77
CA PHE A 152 -34.69 24.19 -14.44
C PHE A 152 -34.59 25.32 -13.39
N PRO A 153 -35.36 25.24 -12.29
CA PRO A 153 -35.19 26.20 -11.21
C PRO A 153 -33.85 26.00 -10.50
N PRO A 154 -33.27 27.05 -9.88
CA PRO A 154 -32.21 26.87 -8.91
C PRO A 154 -32.71 26.02 -7.72
N PRO A 155 -31.81 25.40 -6.94
CA PRO A 155 -32.23 24.65 -5.76
C PRO A 155 -32.78 25.61 -4.69
N ILE A 156 -33.43 25.07 -3.66
CA ILE A 156 -33.92 25.88 -2.54
C ILE A 156 -32.71 26.36 -1.73
N LEU A 157 -32.36 27.63 -1.89
CA LEU A 157 -31.20 28.23 -1.23
C LEU A 157 -31.65 29.16 -0.10
N PRO A 158 -31.51 28.76 1.17
CA PRO A 158 -31.80 29.66 2.28
C PRO A 158 -30.81 30.84 2.29
N GLN A 159 -31.30 32.02 2.65
CA GLN A 159 -30.42 33.15 2.90
C GLN A 159 -29.60 32.87 4.16
N ILE A 160 -28.28 32.88 4.00
CA ILE A 160 -27.34 32.72 5.10
C ILE A 160 -26.84 34.11 5.48
N THR A 161 -27.17 34.53 6.70
CA THR A 161 -26.63 35.75 7.31
C THR A 161 -25.18 35.50 7.70
N ASP A 162 -24.25 36.29 7.16
CA ASP A 162 -22.81 36.25 7.46
C ASP A 162 -22.18 34.85 7.25
N PRO A 163 -22.16 34.33 6.00
CA PRO A 163 -21.49 33.06 5.71
C PRO A 163 -19.98 33.19 5.96
N PRO A 164 -19.29 32.12 6.42
CA PRO A 164 -17.84 32.14 6.61
C PRO A 164 -17.11 32.59 5.33
N ALA A 165 -15.95 33.22 5.50
CA ALA A 165 -15.14 33.69 4.37
C ALA A 165 -14.67 32.53 3.46
N SER A 166 -14.45 31.36 4.03
CA SER A 166 -14.05 30.14 3.34
C SER A 166 -14.72 28.91 3.92
N PHE A 167 -15.01 27.97 3.05
CA PHE A 167 -15.54 26.65 3.39
C PHE A 167 -15.12 25.64 2.33
N SER A 168 -14.56 24.51 2.74
CA SER A 168 -14.31 23.37 1.87
C SER A 168 -14.40 22.06 2.63
N ARG A 169 -14.76 20.99 1.92
CA ARG A 169 -14.70 19.61 2.43
C ARG A 169 -13.40 18.90 2.07
N CYS A 170 -12.49 19.55 1.34
CA CYS A 170 -11.43 18.83 0.63
C CYS A 170 -10.06 19.50 0.68
N GLY A 171 -9.02 18.64 0.68
CA GLY A 171 -7.62 19.03 0.58
C GLY A 171 -7.15 19.96 1.68
N LYS A 172 -6.07 20.70 1.39
CA LYS A 172 -5.52 21.74 2.30
C LYS A 172 -6.53 22.83 2.64
N TYR A 173 -7.61 22.97 1.87
CA TYR A 173 -8.59 24.03 2.06
C TYR A 173 -9.50 23.82 3.27
N THR A 174 -9.62 22.58 3.77
CA THR A 174 -10.33 22.32 5.04
C THR A 174 -9.68 23.05 6.21
N LEU A 175 -8.38 23.32 6.14
CA LEU A 175 -7.64 24.07 7.15
C LEU A 175 -8.05 25.55 7.23
N ASN A 176 -8.61 26.08 6.14
CA ASN A 176 -9.10 27.46 6.07
C ASN A 176 -10.55 27.60 6.55
N ASN A 177 -11.22 26.50 6.91
CA ASN A 177 -12.54 26.57 7.51
C ASN A 177 -12.44 27.22 8.91
N SER A 178 -13.54 27.83 9.36
CA SER A 178 -13.65 28.27 10.75
C SER A 178 -13.46 27.08 11.70
N ASN A 179 -12.99 27.34 12.93
CA ASN A 179 -12.73 26.27 13.91
C ASN A 179 -13.95 25.36 14.15
N SER A 180 -15.17 25.91 14.10
CA SER A 180 -16.41 25.15 14.26
C SER A 180 -16.78 24.29 13.05
N MET A 181 -16.17 24.54 11.89
CA MET A 181 -16.43 23.85 10.61
C MET A 181 -15.20 23.11 10.07
N LYS A 182 -14.13 23.01 10.88
CA LYS A 182 -12.92 22.30 10.49
C LYS A 182 -13.20 20.80 10.46
N THR A 183 -12.87 20.15 9.36
CA THR A 183 -13.06 18.72 9.15
C THR A 183 -11.80 18.09 8.58
N ASP A 184 -11.70 16.77 8.66
CA ASP A 184 -10.74 16.01 7.87
C ASP A 184 -11.02 16.20 6.37
N ASP A 185 -10.05 15.79 5.54
CA ASP A 185 -10.18 15.80 4.08
C ASP A 185 -11.16 14.71 3.63
N PHE A 186 -12.26 15.12 2.97
CA PHE A 186 -13.29 14.21 2.48
C PHE A 186 -13.12 13.83 1.01
N CYS A 187 -12.10 14.35 0.34
CA CYS A 187 -11.82 14.05 -1.05
C CYS A 187 -10.89 12.83 -1.19
N THR A 188 -10.96 12.14 -2.33
CA THR A 188 -10.03 11.03 -2.64
C THR A 188 -8.65 11.53 -3.10
N ASP A 189 -7.66 10.64 -3.23
CA ASP A 189 -6.44 10.96 -3.97
C ASP A 189 -6.70 10.99 -5.49
N ILE A 190 -5.77 11.58 -6.24
CA ILE A 190 -5.90 11.69 -7.70
C ILE A 190 -5.36 10.44 -8.39
N TYR A 191 -6.21 9.86 -9.23
CA TYR A 191 -5.85 8.78 -10.14
C TYR A 191 -6.44 9.09 -11.51
N TRP A 192 -5.60 9.08 -12.55
CA TRP A 192 -6.03 9.30 -13.92
C TRP A 192 -5.09 8.67 -14.92
N SER A 193 -5.66 8.08 -15.97
CA SER A 193 -4.99 7.22 -16.94
C SER A 193 -4.83 7.82 -18.34
N GLY A 194 -5.14 9.11 -18.56
CA GLY A 194 -5.14 9.66 -19.93
C GLY A 194 -6.49 9.60 -20.65
N CYS A 195 -7.59 9.44 -19.91
CA CYS A 195 -8.85 8.90 -20.39
C CYS A 195 -10.00 9.92 -20.39
N ASP A 196 -10.96 9.87 -21.35
CA ASP A 196 -12.21 10.69 -21.34
C ASP A 196 -13.20 10.21 -20.25
N GLY A 197 -12.70 9.95 -19.05
CA GLY A 197 -13.43 9.39 -17.92
C GLY A 197 -13.90 10.40 -16.88
N CYS A 198 -13.85 11.71 -17.19
CA CYS A 198 -14.21 12.78 -16.24
C CYS A 198 -15.56 12.55 -15.56
N TYR A 199 -16.50 11.94 -16.29
CA TYR A 199 -17.82 11.60 -15.78
C TYR A 199 -17.77 10.57 -14.64
N ALA A 200 -16.95 9.52 -14.77
CA ALA A 200 -16.85 8.43 -13.81
C ALA A 200 -16.07 8.87 -12.58
N PHE A 201 -15.01 9.64 -12.79
CA PHE A 201 -14.26 10.23 -11.69
C PHE A 201 -15.10 11.28 -10.93
N ALA A 202 -15.93 12.05 -11.61
CA ALA A 202 -16.91 12.94 -10.98
C ALA A 202 -17.87 12.16 -10.10
N ALA A 203 -18.50 11.12 -10.64
CA ALA A 203 -19.42 10.24 -9.94
C ALA A 203 -18.77 9.64 -8.68
N LYS A 204 -17.58 9.04 -8.84
CA LYS A 204 -16.78 8.49 -7.74
C LYS A 204 -16.51 9.54 -6.67
N GLU A 205 -16.02 10.71 -7.05
CA GLU A 205 -15.60 11.73 -6.11
C GLU A 205 -16.78 12.26 -5.28
N ILE A 206 -17.88 12.62 -5.94
CA ILE A 206 -19.04 13.14 -5.23
C ILE A 206 -19.68 12.07 -4.33
N ALA A 207 -19.65 10.81 -4.77
CA ALA A 207 -20.12 9.69 -3.97
C ALA A 207 -19.29 9.47 -2.72
N PHE A 208 -17.96 9.52 -2.87
CA PHE A 208 -17.03 9.40 -1.76
C PHE A 208 -17.18 10.53 -0.74
N ILE A 209 -17.20 11.78 -1.20
CA ILE A 209 -17.36 12.96 -0.34
C ILE A 209 -18.64 12.86 0.48
N SER A 210 -19.75 12.50 -0.18
CA SER A 210 -21.05 12.42 0.47
C SER A 210 -21.12 11.30 1.48
N TYR A 211 -20.55 10.13 1.16
CA TYR A 211 -20.40 9.03 2.11
C TYR A 211 -19.58 9.45 3.33
N LYS A 212 -18.37 9.97 3.12
CA LYS A 212 -17.49 10.39 4.21
C LYS A 212 -18.12 11.51 5.06
N ASN A 213 -18.91 12.40 4.45
CA ASN A 213 -19.64 13.43 5.17
C ASN A 213 -20.74 12.88 6.10
N GLN A 214 -21.40 11.79 5.71
CA GLN A 214 -22.43 11.17 6.54
C GLN A 214 -21.86 10.20 7.59
N THR A 215 -20.82 9.45 7.22
CA THR A 215 -20.32 8.33 8.01
C THR A 215 -19.07 8.65 8.83
N LEU A 216 -18.31 9.67 8.41
CA LEU A 216 -16.95 9.94 8.88
C LEU A 216 -15.96 8.77 8.66
N LYS A 217 -16.34 7.78 7.84
CA LYS A 217 -15.48 6.64 7.48
C LYS A 217 -14.76 6.93 6.16
N SER A 218 -13.51 6.49 6.09
CA SER A 218 -12.76 6.41 4.83
C SER A 218 -13.11 5.11 4.10
N ALA A 219 -12.97 5.15 2.78
CA ALA A 219 -13.24 4.04 1.87
C ALA A 219 -12.51 4.28 0.55
N SER A 220 -12.38 3.25 -0.28
CA SER A 220 -11.98 3.42 -1.67
C SER A 220 -13.11 3.00 -2.60
N ILE A 221 -13.40 3.80 -3.63
CA ILE A 221 -14.37 3.42 -4.67
C ILE A 221 -13.60 2.97 -5.91
N ASN A 222 -13.83 1.74 -6.37
CA ASN A 222 -13.26 1.28 -7.63
C ASN A 222 -13.93 2.01 -8.80
N THR A 223 -13.19 2.92 -9.44
CA THR A 223 -13.70 3.74 -10.55
C THR A 223 -14.15 2.89 -11.74
N ASN A 224 -13.56 1.71 -11.93
CA ASN A 224 -13.84 0.83 -13.06
C ASN A 224 -15.28 0.32 -13.09
N LEU A 225 -15.95 0.27 -11.94
CA LEU A 225 -17.36 -0.09 -11.90
C LEU A 225 -18.23 0.93 -12.65
N TYR A 226 -17.89 2.21 -12.59
CA TYR A 226 -18.59 3.22 -13.39
C TYR A 226 -18.27 3.13 -14.88
N PHE A 227 -17.06 2.65 -15.23
CA PHE A 227 -16.67 2.42 -16.63
C PHE A 227 -17.30 1.17 -17.23
N ASP A 228 -17.52 0.11 -16.45
CA ASP A 228 -17.92 -1.22 -16.94
C ASP A 228 -19.39 -1.58 -16.73
N CYS A 229 -20.00 -1.06 -15.66
CA CYS A 229 -21.31 -1.53 -15.20
C CYS A 229 -22.45 -0.58 -15.58
N SER A 230 -22.17 0.67 -15.94
CA SER A 230 -23.21 1.57 -16.41
C SER A 230 -23.46 1.36 -17.90
N PRO A 231 -24.71 1.09 -18.33
CA PRO A 231 -25.04 0.94 -19.75
C PRO A 231 -24.76 2.18 -20.60
N GLU A 232 -24.82 3.36 -19.99
CA GLU A 232 -24.63 4.66 -20.66
C GLU A 232 -23.16 5.11 -20.71
N ALA A 233 -22.27 4.42 -20.00
CA ALA A 233 -20.85 4.65 -20.11
C ALA A 233 -20.31 4.19 -21.47
N LYS A 234 -19.31 4.90 -22.01
CA LYS A 234 -18.55 4.46 -23.19
C LYS A 234 -17.11 4.15 -22.80
N GLY A 235 -16.94 3.59 -21.62
CA GLY A 235 -15.63 3.40 -20.98
C GLY A 235 -14.81 4.69 -21.07
N CYS A 236 -13.66 4.59 -21.73
CA CYS A 236 -12.71 5.69 -21.82
C CYS A 236 -13.02 6.77 -22.87
N CYS A 237 -14.21 6.74 -23.47
CA CYS A 237 -14.56 7.57 -24.64
C CYS A 237 -15.82 8.41 -24.37
N GLY A 238 -15.97 8.82 -23.10
CA GLY A 238 -17.04 9.69 -22.64
C GLY A 238 -18.20 8.96 -21.97
N GLY A 239 -19.07 9.74 -21.37
CA GLY A 239 -20.21 9.29 -20.59
C GLY A 239 -20.88 10.48 -19.90
N ASP A 240 -21.98 10.21 -19.22
CA ASP A 240 -22.73 11.20 -18.45
C ASP A 240 -22.77 10.79 -16.99
N THR A 241 -22.15 11.60 -16.12
CA THR A 241 -22.09 11.35 -14.69
C THR A 241 -23.48 11.16 -14.05
N GLU A 242 -24.48 11.91 -14.52
CA GLU A 242 -25.83 11.84 -13.97
C GLU A 242 -26.50 10.52 -14.36
N GLU A 243 -26.43 10.13 -15.63
CA GLU A 243 -26.96 8.85 -16.10
C GLU A 243 -26.33 7.68 -15.35
N ILE A 244 -25.03 7.75 -15.13
CA ILE A 244 -24.31 6.73 -14.37
C ILE A 244 -24.78 6.66 -12.93
N LEU A 245 -24.96 7.79 -12.27
CA LEU A 245 -25.46 7.80 -10.89
C LEU A 245 -26.94 7.40 -10.80
N LYS A 246 -27.73 7.53 -11.88
CA LYS A 246 -29.13 7.06 -11.97
C LYS A 246 -29.23 5.57 -12.25
N ASP A 247 -28.51 5.08 -13.25
CA ASP A 247 -28.58 3.69 -13.73
C ASP A 247 -27.71 2.75 -12.90
N PHE A 248 -26.65 3.31 -12.31
CA PHE A 248 -25.74 2.63 -11.40
C PHE A 248 -25.63 3.41 -10.08
N PRO A 249 -26.72 3.49 -9.28
CA PRO A 249 -26.73 4.23 -8.02
C PRO A 249 -25.89 3.54 -6.94
N TYR A 250 -25.23 2.44 -7.26
CA TYR A 250 -24.47 1.63 -6.33
C TYR A 250 -23.07 2.20 -6.13
N VAL A 251 -22.67 2.31 -4.86
CA VAL A 251 -21.30 2.67 -4.48
C VAL A 251 -20.65 1.49 -3.78
N TYR A 252 -19.44 1.17 -4.20
CA TYR A 252 -18.66 0.06 -3.68
C TYR A 252 -17.47 0.65 -2.94
N PHE A 253 -17.42 0.41 -1.64
CA PHE A 253 -16.35 0.83 -0.77
C PHE A 253 -15.47 -0.39 -0.51
N GLN A 254 -14.28 -0.42 -1.10
CA GLN A 254 -13.26 -1.38 -0.71
C GLN A 254 -12.65 -0.96 0.62
N ASN A 255 -12.39 -1.93 1.51
CA ASN A 255 -11.57 -1.71 2.69
C ASN A 255 -10.19 -1.18 2.26
N GLU A 256 -9.57 -0.34 3.08
CA GLU A 256 -8.31 0.37 2.80
C GLU A 256 -7.14 -0.53 2.34
N SER A 257 -7.27 -1.86 2.45
CA SER A 257 -6.24 -2.85 2.11
C SER A 257 -6.07 -3.16 0.61
N SER A 258 -6.96 -2.72 -0.28
CA SER A 258 -6.78 -2.90 -1.73
C SER A 258 -6.25 -1.64 -2.40
N SER A 259 -4.96 -1.37 -2.19
CA SER A 259 -4.18 -0.31 -2.83
C SER A 259 -3.95 -0.53 -4.34
N LEU A 260 -4.79 -1.31 -5.01
CA LEU A 260 -4.70 -1.63 -6.42
C LEU A 260 -5.95 -1.10 -7.12
N GLU A 261 -6.00 0.21 -7.35
CA GLU A 261 -6.77 0.72 -8.49
C GLU A 261 -6.19 0.01 -9.73
N PRO A 262 -7.00 -0.75 -10.49
CA PRO A 262 -6.48 -1.60 -11.54
C PRO A 262 -5.79 -0.81 -12.65
N SER A 263 -4.85 -1.47 -13.31
CA SER A 263 -4.20 -1.08 -14.56
C SER A 263 -5.05 -0.17 -15.45
N GLN A 264 -4.42 0.92 -15.92
CA GLN A 264 -4.88 1.90 -16.91
C GLN A 264 -6.09 1.44 -17.76
N TYR A 265 -7.30 1.89 -17.41
CA TYR A 265 -8.43 1.84 -18.32
C TYR A 265 -8.20 2.81 -19.46
N LEU A 266 -7.91 2.26 -20.64
CA LEU A 266 -7.65 2.99 -21.90
C LEU A 266 -8.65 2.60 -23.01
N SER A 267 -9.64 1.75 -22.71
CA SER A 267 -10.55 1.17 -23.69
C SER A 267 -11.87 1.94 -23.78
N CYS A 268 -12.38 2.21 -24.99
CA CYS A 268 -13.74 2.71 -25.23
C CYS A 268 -14.84 1.65 -24.98
N LYS A 269 -14.48 0.44 -24.55
CA LYS A 269 -15.41 -0.67 -24.38
C LYS A 269 -15.52 -1.05 -22.91
N HIS A 270 -16.73 -1.40 -22.51
CA HIS A 270 -16.98 -2.13 -21.27
C HIS A 270 -16.12 -3.38 -21.22
N GLU A 271 -15.36 -3.54 -20.14
CA GLU A 271 -14.86 -4.85 -19.75
C GLU A 271 -15.98 -5.63 -19.02
N LYS A 272 -15.64 -6.76 -18.40
CA LYS A 272 -16.64 -7.51 -17.64
C LYS A 272 -16.99 -6.74 -16.36
N CYS A 273 -18.26 -6.37 -16.22
CA CYS A 273 -18.78 -5.84 -14.97
C CYS A 273 -18.78 -6.92 -13.88
N PHE A 274 -17.94 -6.74 -12.85
CA PHE A 274 -17.89 -7.59 -11.66
C PHE A 274 -18.53 -6.87 -10.47
N LEU A 275 -19.84 -7.05 -10.30
CA LEU A 275 -20.57 -6.49 -9.17
C LEU A 275 -20.16 -7.20 -7.88
N GLN A 276 -19.76 -6.43 -6.87
CA GLN A 276 -19.68 -6.89 -5.49
C GLN A 276 -21.03 -6.63 -4.78
N HIS A 277 -21.10 -6.79 -3.46
CA HIS A 277 -22.23 -6.23 -2.71
C HIS A 277 -21.99 -4.72 -2.56
N PRO A 278 -22.96 -3.85 -2.93
CA PRO A 278 -22.80 -2.42 -2.79
C PRO A 278 -22.74 -2.03 -1.32
N ASN A 279 -21.94 -1.02 -0.99
CA ASN A 279 -21.78 -0.49 0.36
C ASN A 279 -22.64 0.77 0.62
N GLY A 280 -23.26 1.31 -0.41
CA GLY A 280 -24.18 2.44 -0.32
C GLY A 280 -24.92 2.67 -1.63
N LEU A 281 -25.99 3.46 -1.55
CA LEU A 281 -26.86 3.78 -2.69
C LEU A 281 -27.08 5.29 -2.82
N VAL A 282 -26.98 5.80 -4.03
CA VAL A 282 -27.46 7.14 -4.39
C VAL A 282 -28.98 7.14 -4.25
N LYS A 283 -29.48 7.88 -3.26
CA LYS A 283 -30.91 8.06 -2.95
C LYS A 283 -31.60 8.92 -3.99
N ASN A 284 -31.00 10.08 -4.23
CA ASN A 284 -31.63 11.13 -5.00
C ASN A 284 -30.56 12.01 -5.64
N ILE A 285 -30.87 12.46 -6.85
CA ILE A 285 -30.07 13.39 -7.61
C ILE A 285 -30.96 14.60 -7.84
N ILE A 286 -30.55 15.73 -7.29
CA ILE A 286 -31.25 17.01 -7.43
C ILE A 286 -30.54 17.80 -8.50
N GLU A 287 -31.04 17.70 -9.73
CA GLU A 287 -30.64 18.59 -10.83
C GLU A 287 -31.17 20.00 -10.58
N PHE A 288 -30.35 21.00 -10.92
CA PHE A 288 -30.73 22.38 -10.76
C PHE A 288 -30.21 23.29 -11.89
N GLY A 289 -30.98 24.35 -12.17
CA GLY A 289 -30.65 25.32 -13.20
C GLY A 289 -29.63 26.36 -12.76
N SER A 290 -29.58 27.48 -13.48
CA SER A 290 -28.51 28.48 -13.31
C SER A 290 -28.45 29.10 -11.90
N ILE A 291 -27.26 29.05 -11.30
CA ILE A 291 -26.82 29.90 -10.19
C ILE A 291 -25.58 30.67 -10.64
N ASN A 292 -25.55 31.97 -10.38
CA ASN A 292 -24.49 32.85 -10.90
C ASN A 292 -24.04 33.92 -9.91
N LYS A 293 -24.58 33.91 -8.68
CA LYS A 293 -24.21 34.87 -7.65
C LYS A 293 -23.37 34.22 -6.55
N PRO A 294 -22.33 34.91 -6.03
CA PRO A 294 -21.51 34.38 -4.94
C PRO A 294 -22.31 33.86 -3.75
N GLU A 295 -23.36 34.56 -3.33
CA GLU A 295 -24.23 34.15 -2.22
C GLU A 295 -24.99 32.84 -2.50
N GLN A 296 -25.34 32.57 -3.76
CA GLN A 296 -26.01 31.33 -4.15
C GLN A 296 -25.04 30.15 -4.06
N PHE A 297 -23.81 30.30 -4.56
CA PHE A 297 -22.77 29.26 -4.43
C PHE A 297 -22.42 28.98 -2.97
N LYS A 298 -22.26 30.04 -2.16
CA LYS A 298 -21.97 29.90 -0.73
C LYS A 298 -23.11 29.18 0.00
N SER A 299 -24.37 29.57 -0.26
CA SER A 299 -25.55 28.91 0.31
C SER A 299 -25.63 27.44 -0.10
N LEU A 300 -25.45 27.14 -1.39
CA LEU A 300 -25.46 25.79 -1.92
C LEU A 300 -24.43 24.90 -1.21
N LEU A 301 -23.17 25.34 -1.16
CA LEU A 301 -22.07 24.57 -0.57
C LEU A 301 -22.22 24.40 0.95
N LEU A 302 -22.77 25.38 1.67
CA LEU A 302 -22.99 25.27 3.11
C LEU A 302 -24.16 24.37 3.46
N VAL A 303 -25.24 24.41 2.67
CA VAL A 303 -26.50 23.69 2.98
C VAL A 303 -26.46 22.27 2.45
N TYR A 304 -25.98 22.09 1.22
CA TYR A 304 -26.01 20.82 0.52
C TYR A 304 -24.64 20.14 0.46
N GLY A 305 -23.56 20.89 0.65
CA GLY A 305 -22.20 20.39 0.49
C GLY A 305 -21.70 20.50 -0.95
N PRO A 306 -20.57 19.84 -1.25
CA PRO A 306 -20.03 19.75 -2.61
C PRO A 306 -21.06 19.29 -3.63
N PHE A 307 -20.92 19.74 -4.87
CA PHE A 307 -21.82 19.42 -5.97
C PHE A 307 -21.04 19.18 -7.26
N VAL A 308 -21.63 18.43 -8.19
CA VAL A 308 -21.02 18.23 -9.50
C VAL A 308 -21.49 19.32 -10.44
N SER A 309 -20.58 19.80 -11.28
CA SER A 309 -20.86 20.75 -12.35
C SER A 309 -19.98 20.44 -13.56
N SER A 310 -20.17 21.14 -14.66
CA SER A 310 -19.23 21.10 -15.77
C SER A 310 -18.49 22.43 -15.90
N ILE A 311 -17.25 22.34 -16.35
CA ILE A 311 -16.42 23.49 -16.72
C ILE A 311 -16.14 23.46 -18.23
N LYS A 312 -16.05 24.64 -18.84
CA LYS A 312 -15.50 24.79 -20.18
C LYS A 312 -13.98 24.73 -20.15
N LEU A 313 -13.44 23.84 -20.97
CA LEU A 313 -12.01 23.77 -21.21
C LEU A 313 -11.59 24.79 -22.28
N PHE A 314 -10.34 25.21 -22.21
CA PHE A 314 -9.73 26.14 -23.15
C PHE A 314 -8.25 25.77 -23.33
N ASN A 315 -7.67 26.14 -24.47
CA ASN A 315 -6.25 25.89 -24.73
C ASN A 315 -5.40 26.60 -23.68
N GLY A 316 -4.46 25.85 -23.09
CA GLY A 316 -3.58 26.32 -22.03
C GLY A 316 -4.04 25.98 -20.61
N ILE A 317 -5.26 25.47 -20.40
CA ILE A 317 -5.70 25.00 -19.07
C ILE A 317 -4.77 23.94 -18.48
N GLN A 318 -4.07 23.15 -19.32
CA GLN A 318 -3.07 22.16 -18.89
C GLN A 318 -1.92 22.78 -18.08
N GLY A 319 -1.69 24.09 -18.22
CA GLY A 319 -0.64 24.81 -17.51
C GLY A 319 -1.08 25.44 -16.20
N TYR A 320 -2.35 25.38 -15.80
CA TYR A 320 -2.78 25.99 -14.53
C TYR A 320 -2.00 25.40 -13.34
N LYS A 321 -1.35 26.27 -12.56
CA LYS A 321 -0.58 25.90 -11.36
C LYS A 321 -1.29 26.31 -10.07
N TYR A 322 -1.66 27.58 -9.94
CA TYR A 322 -2.32 28.11 -8.74
C TYR A 322 -2.95 29.49 -9.00
N GLY A 323 -3.62 30.05 -8.00
CA GLY A 323 -4.24 31.38 -8.08
C GLY A 323 -5.66 31.32 -8.66
N ILE A 324 -6.36 32.45 -8.67
CA ILE A 324 -7.77 32.53 -9.06
C ILE A 324 -7.86 32.76 -10.57
N LEU A 325 -8.44 31.79 -11.27
CA LEU A 325 -8.72 31.91 -12.70
C LEU A 325 -9.87 32.90 -12.93
N ASP A 326 -9.57 33.96 -13.67
CA ASP A 326 -10.55 34.97 -14.12
C ASP A 326 -10.11 35.51 -15.49
N ILE A 327 -10.47 34.79 -16.56
CA ILE A 327 -10.05 35.10 -17.93
C ILE A 327 -11.26 35.40 -18.82
N GLU A 328 -11.08 36.27 -19.82
CA GLU A 328 -12.15 36.72 -20.71
C GLU A 328 -12.87 35.55 -21.43
N HIS A 329 -12.14 34.50 -21.77
CA HIS A 329 -12.66 33.29 -22.43
C HIS A 329 -13.82 32.59 -21.68
N CYS A 330 -13.97 32.90 -20.39
CA CYS A 330 -14.98 32.35 -19.51
C CYS A 330 -16.21 33.23 -19.31
N LYS A 331 -16.19 34.51 -19.74
CA LYS A 331 -17.25 35.49 -19.43
C LYS A 331 -18.51 35.38 -20.29
N ASN A 332 -18.51 34.54 -21.33
CA ASN A 332 -19.65 34.39 -22.22
C ASN A 332 -20.75 33.48 -21.64
N GLU A 333 -22.00 33.92 -21.69
CA GLU A 333 -23.16 33.15 -21.17
C GLU A 333 -23.54 31.93 -22.03
N SER A 334 -23.05 31.87 -23.29
CA SER A 334 -23.24 30.73 -24.20
C SER A 334 -22.18 29.63 -24.03
N VAL A 335 -21.50 29.61 -22.89
CA VAL A 335 -20.44 28.64 -22.62
C VAL A 335 -21.02 27.23 -22.47
N ILE A 336 -20.74 26.37 -23.45
CA ILE A 336 -20.99 24.93 -23.37
C ILE A 336 -19.87 24.32 -22.54
N ALA A 337 -20.15 24.13 -21.25
CA ALA A 337 -19.29 23.42 -20.33
C ALA A 337 -19.55 21.90 -20.42
N SER A 338 -18.50 21.11 -20.59
CA SER A 338 -18.61 19.70 -20.99
C SER A 338 -17.63 18.77 -20.28
N HIS A 339 -16.71 19.31 -19.47
CA HIS A 339 -15.81 18.53 -18.62
C HIS A 339 -16.37 18.52 -17.21
N SER A 340 -16.75 17.34 -16.72
CA SER A 340 -17.31 17.21 -15.36
C SER A 340 -16.23 17.48 -14.32
N ILE A 341 -16.58 18.22 -13.26
CA ILE A 341 -15.73 18.51 -12.11
C ILE A 341 -16.57 18.47 -10.83
N VAL A 342 -15.92 18.42 -9.67
CA VAL A 342 -16.64 18.60 -8.40
C VAL A 342 -16.25 19.94 -7.79
N VAL A 343 -17.25 20.76 -7.46
CA VAL A 343 -17.06 21.98 -6.68
C VAL A 343 -17.06 21.60 -5.21
N VAL A 344 -15.91 21.71 -4.56
CA VAL A 344 -15.66 21.17 -3.20
C VAL A 344 -15.62 22.24 -2.12
N GLY A 345 -15.74 23.50 -2.50
CA GLY A 345 -15.69 24.61 -1.57
C GLY A 345 -15.59 25.97 -2.23
N TYR A 346 -15.35 26.99 -1.41
CA TYR A 346 -15.13 28.36 -1.81
C TYR A 346 -14.21 29.09 -0.84
N GLY A 347 -13.74 30.26 -1.27
CA GLY A 347 -13.08 31.21 -0.41
C GLY A 347 -13.22 32.65 -0.91
N THR A 348 -12.69 33.56 -0.11
CA THR A 348 -12.54 34.97 -0.48
C THR A 348 -11.11 35.41 -0.17
N GLN A 349 -10.43 35.99 -1.15
CA GLN A 349 -9.06 36.51 -1.01
C GLN A 349 -9.01 37.91 -1.64
N ASN A 350 -8.58 38.91 -0.87
CA ASN A 350 -8.48 40.32 -1.31
C ASN A 350 -9.75 40.83 -2.04
N ASN A 351 -10.93 40.59 -1.46
CA ASN A 351 -12.26 40.90 -2.02
C ASN A 351 -12.67 40.10 -3.28
N SER A 352 -11.82 39.22 -3.81
CA SER A 352 -12.18 38.30 -4.89
C SER A 352 -12.71 36.99 -4.31
N SER A 353 -13.96 36.63 -4.66
CA SER A 353 -14.56 35.37 -4.27
C SER A 353 -14.34 34.30 -5.33
N TYR A 354 -13.96 33.10 -4.90
CA TYR A 354 -13.62 32.01 -5.79
C TYR A 354 -14.24 30.69 -5.33
N LEU A 355 -14.52 29.82 -6.30
CA LEU A 355 -14.84 28.42 -6.09
C LEU A 355 -13.55 27.61 -6.05
N ILE A 356 -13.56 26.55 -5.25
CA ILE A 356 -12.52 25.52 -5.24
C ILE A 356 -13.10 24.32 -5.98
N ILE A 357 -12.49 23.98 -7.11
CA ILE A 357 -12.87 22.79 -7.87
C ILE A 357 -11.83 21.69 -7.66
N LYS A 358 -12.29 20.45 -7.77
CA LYS A 358 -11.44 19.27 -7.86
C LYS A 358 -11.58 18.64 -9.24
N ASN A 359 -10.45 18.35 -9.84
CA ASN A 359 -10.26 17.65 -11.10
C ASN A 359 -9.31 16.47 -10.88
N TRP A 360 -9.24 15.53 -11.82
CA TRP A 360 -8.50 14.27 -11.63
C TRP A 360 -7.24 14.17 -12.47
N TRP A 361 -6.76 15.25 -13.07
CA TRP A 361 -5.50 15.19 -13.81
C TRP A 361 -4.31 15.12 -12.85
N ASN A 362 -3.57 14.01 -12.90
CA ASN A 362 -2.38 13.81 -12.09
C ASN A 362 -1.27 14.81 -12.46
N GLY A 363 -0.62 15.42 -11.48
CA GLY A 363 0.46 16.37 -11.72
C GLY A 363 0.01 17.77 -12.16
N TRP A 364 -1.27 18.11 -11.96
CA TRP A 364 -1.89 19.38 -12.41
C TRP A 364 -2.50 20.15 -11.24
N GLY A 365 -2.64 21.48 -11.38
CA GLY A 365 -3.30 22.34 -10.40
C GLY A 365 -2.52 22.58 -9.11
N GLU A 366 -3.20 23.12 -8.09
CA GLU A 366 -2.55 23.53 -6.85
C GLU A 366 -1.87 22.35 -6.15
N ASP A 367 -0.59 22.54 -5.83
CA ASP A 367 0.31 21.52 -5.26
C ASP A 367 0.39 20.22 -6.07
N ASN A 368 0.05 20.28 -7.36
CA ASN A 368 -0.09 19.12 -8.25
C ASN A 368 -1.16 18.11 -7.78
N LYS A 369 -2.12 18.58 -6.97
CA LYS A 369 -3.22 17.78 -6.38
C LYS A 369 -4.58 18.06 -7.04
N GLY A 370 -4.59 18.51 -8.29
CA GLY A 370 -5.77 18.64 -9.14
C GLY A 370 -6.85 19.62 -8.66
N TYR A 371 -6.49 20.53 -7.76
CA TYR A 371 -7.39 21.60 -7.35
C TYR A 371 -7.16 22.86 -8.18
N MET A 372 -8.24 23.59 -8.44
CA MET A 372 -8.18 24.90 -9.07
C MET A 372 -9.11 25.89 -8.38
N LYS A 373 -8.67 27.14 -8.27
CA LYS A 373 -9.50 28.26 -7.87
C LYS A 373 -10.00 28.99 -9.10
N ILE A 374 -11.29 29.29 -9.12
CA ILE A 374 -11.94 29.99 -10.23
C ILE A 374 -12.89 31.06 -9.70
N SER A 375 -12.90 32.22 -10.34
CA SER A 375 -13.75 33.35 -9.96
C SER A 375 -15.23 32.97 -9.94
N MET A 376 -15.96 33.35 -8.88
CA MET A 376 -17.41 33.10 -8.79
C MET A 376 -18.22 33.95 -9.77
N THR A 377 -17.69 35.10 -10.18
CA THR A 377 -18.34 36.00 -11.15
C THR A 377 -17.99 35.66 -12.60
N ASN A 378 -17.02 34.76 -12.80
CA ASN A 378 -16.55 34.31 -14.10
C ASN A 378 -16.18 32.82 -14.04
N SER A 379 -17.19 31.98 -13.79
CA SER A 379 -17.02 30.58 -13.38
C SER A 379 -16.85 29.59 -14.53
N CYS A 380 -16.55 30.06 -15.75
CA CYS A 380 -16.37 29.24 -16.96
C CYS A 380 -17.51 28.21 -17.20
N GLY A 381 -18.75 28.60 -16.89
CA GLY A 381 -19.95 27.76 -17.07
C GLY A 381 -20.37 26.95 -15.83
N ILE A 382 -19.56 26.91 -14.76
CA ILE A 382 -19.93 26.22 -13.52
C ILE A 382 -21.19 26.86 -12.93
N GLY A 383 -22.17 26.01 -12.60
CA GLY A 383 -23.46 26.42 -12.04
C GLY A 383 -24.45 26.91 -13.08
N THR A 384 -24.14 26.89 -14.38
CA THR A 384 -25.02 27.43 -15.43
C THR A 384 -25.82 26.33 -16.13
N GLN A 385 -27.01 26.66 -16.61
CA GLN A 385 -27.76 25.89 -17.59
C GLN A 385 -27.65 26.59 -18.96
N PRO A 386 -26.99 25.99 -19.96
CA PRO A 386 -26.93 26.57 -21.30
C PRO A 386 -28.31 26.58 -21.96
N GLU A 387 -28.56 27.59 -22.80
CA GLU A 387 -29.83 27.73 -23.52
C GLU A 387 -30.14 26.49 -24.37
N GLY A 388 -31.37 25.98 -24.27
CA GLY A 388 -31.82 24.80 -25.02
C GLY A 388 -31.17 23.48 -24.57
N LYS A 389 -30.43 23.46 -23.46
CA LYS A 389 -29.74 22.29 -22.92
C LYS A 389 -30.19 21.96 -21.49
N GLN A 390 -30.04 20.69 -21.11
CA GLN A 390 -30.15 20.30 -19.70
C GLN A 390 -28.99 20.87 -18.87
N PRO A 391 -29.22 21.21 -17.59
CA PRO A 391 -28.13 21.60 -16.70
C PRO A 391 -27.18 20.42 -16.49
N THR A 392 -25.93 20.74 -16.16
CA THR A 392 -24.95 19.73 -15.72
C THR A 392 -24.61 19.89 -14.25
N ASN A 393 -25.52 20.52 -13.50
CA ASN A 393 -25.35 20.82 -12.08
C ASN A 393 -26.30 19.95 -11.28
N TYR A 394 -25.76 19.19 -10.34
CA TYR A 394 -26.59 18.38 -9.45
C TYR A 394 -25.92 18.14 -8.11
N ILE A 395 -26.79 17.98 -7.13
CA ILE A 395 -26.50 17.58 -5.76
C ILE A 395 -26.92 16.13 -5.63
N ILE A 396 -26.19 15.34 -4.87
CA ILE A 396 -26.58 13.97 -4.60
C ILE A 396 -26.80 13.73 -3.11
N GLN A 397 -27.74 12.83 -2.82
CA GLN A 397 -28.06 12.36 -1.48
C GLN A 397 -27.86 10.84 -1.45
N PHE A 398 -27.39 10.31 -0.32
CA PHE A 398 -27.11 8.88 -0.15
C PHE A 398 -27.99 8.22 0.91
N TYR A 399 -28.23 6.92 0.71
CA TYR A 399 -28.64 5.94 1.72
C TYR A 399 -27.47 5.00 2.00
N TYR A 400 -27.26 4.64 3.27
CA TYR A 400 -26.06 3.87 3.64
C TYR A 400 -26.37 2.50 4.24
N CYS A 401 -27.51 2.28 4.90
CA CYS A 401 -27.73 1.03 5.62
C CYS A 401 -27.92 -0.21 4.72
N GLU A 402 -28.31 -0.08 3.45
CA GLU A 402 -28.47 -1.23 2.53
C GLU A 402 -27.13 -1.86 2.09
N GLY A 403 -26.00 -1.23 2.43
CA GLY A 403 -24.66 -1.73 2.12
C GLY A 403 -23.71 -1.85 3.31
N ASP A 404 -24.17 -1.54 4.52
CA ASP A 404 -23.45 -1.86 5.74
C ASP A 404 -23.64 -3.36 6.00
N SER A 405 -22.57 -4.17 5.83
CA SER A 405 -22.63 -5.62 6.05
C SER A 405 -22.95 -5.99 7.50
N TYR A 406 -22.88 -5.03 8.41
CA TYR A 406 -23.27 -5.17 9.81
C TYR A 406 -24.68 -4.66 10.10
N CYS A 407 -25.40 -4.15 9.10
CA CYS A 407 -26.80 -3.74 9.25
C CYS A 407 -27.75 -4.87 8.87
N ILE A 408 -28.58 -5.31 9.83
CA ILE A 408 -29.61 -6.34 9.64
C ILE A 408 -30.85 -5.73 8.98
N ASP A 409 -31.27 -4.56 9.44
CA ASP A 409 -32.48 -3.90 8.97
C ASP A 409 -32.22 -2.42 8.68
N CYS A 410 -32.65 -1.96 7.51
CA CYS A 410 -32.31 -0.66 6.97
C CYS A 410 -33.58 0.16 6.71
N ASP A 411 -33.67 1.31 7.37
CA ASP A 411 -34.71 2.28 7.07
C ASP A 411 -34.39 2.99 5.75
N LYS A 412 -35.14 2.61 4.70
CA LYS A 412 -35.00 3.18 3.36
C LYS A 412 -35.43 4.64 3.25
N GLU A 413 -36.08 5.24 4.25
CA GLU A 413 -36.44 6.66 4.21
C GLU A 413 -35.35 7.52 4.84
N THR A 414 -34.81 7.09 5.98
CA THR A 414 -33.79 7.84 6.72
C THR A 414 -32.36 7.44 6.36
N GLY A 415 -32.18 6.30 5.71
CA GLY A 415 -30.88 5.71 5.38
C GLY A 415 -30.17 5.12 6.58
N LYS A 416 -30.82 5.06 7.75
CA LYS A 416 -30.25 4.59 9.00
C LYS A 416 -30.49 3.12 9.22
N CYS A 417 -29.48 2.46 9.78
CA CYS A 417 -29.65 1.12 10.26
C CYS A 417 -30.59 1.11 11.46
N LEU A 418 -31.54 0.20 11.46
CA LEU A 418 -32.51 -0.02 12.54
C LEU A 418 -31.98 -1.07 13.52
N GLU A 419 -31.26 -2.07 13.00
CA GLU A 419 -30.74 -3.19 13.79
C GLU A 419 -29.34 -3.61 13.30
N CYS A 420 -28.38 -3.73 14.22
CA CYS A 420 -27.03 -4.16 13.90
C CYS A 420 -26.80 -5.65 14.17
N SER A 421 -25.92 -6.27 13.38
CA SER A 421 -25.49 -7.65 13.54
C SER A 421 -24.72 -7.89 14.84
N TYR A 422 -24.60 -9.17 15.21
CA TYR A 422 -23.95 -9.59 16.45
C TYR A 422 -22.55 -8.98 16.59
N LEU A 423 -22.29 -8.35 17.75
CA LEU A 423 -21.08 -7.58 18.14
C LEU A 423 -20.95 -6.17 17.54
N SER A 424 -21.92 -5.72 16.76
CA SER A 424 -21.97 -4.34 16.26
C SER A 424 -22.95 -3.49 17.08
N ARG A 425 -22.74 -2.18 17.09
CA ARG A 425 -23.59 -1.19 17.78
C ARG A 425 -23.91 -0.02 16.85
N LEU A 426 -25.14 0.48 16.99
CA LEU A 426 -25.61 1.64 16.26
C LEU A 426 -24.93 2.90 16.81
N ASP A 427 -24.26 3.65 15.96
CA ASP A 427 -23.71 4.96 16.33
C ASP A 427 -24.79 6.05 16.26
N LYS A 428 -24.42 7.26 16.71
CA LYS A 428 -25.29 8.45 16.72
C LYS A 428 -25.82 8.85 15.33
N ASN A 429 -25.17 8.40 14.26
CA ASN A 429 -25.55 8.70 12.89
C ASN A 429 -26.48 7.63 12.32
N GLY A 430 -26.62 6.48 13.00
CA GLY A 430 -27.45 5.33 12.62
C GLY A 430 -26.66 4.23 11.88
N MET A 431 -25.34 4.20 11.96
CA MET A 431 -24.51 3.15 11.34
C MET A 431 -24.13 2.07 12.33
N CYS A 432 -23.89 0.86 11.82
CA CYS A 432 -23.32 -0.18 12.63
C CYS A 432 -21.79 -0.03 12.71
N THR A 433 -21.27 -0.08 13.93
CA THR A 433 -19.84 -0.02 14.21
C THR A 433 -19.48 -1.14 15.17
N ARG A 434 -18.35 -1.80 14.92
CA ARG A 434 -17.74 -2.72 15.88
C ARG A 434 -16.79 -1.93 16.79
N GLU A 435 -16.88 -2.16 18.09
CA GLU A 435 -15.89 -1.66 19.04
C GLU A 435 -14.62 -2.52 18.94
N CYS A 436 -13.44 -1.91 19.12
CA CYS A 436 -12.22 -2.69 19.23
C CYS A 436 -12.29 -3.57 20.48
N PRO A 437 -11.67 -4.77 20.46
CA PRO A 437 -11.55 -5.60 21.66
C PRO A 437 -10.99 -4.81 22.86
N ASP A 438 -11.45 -5.14 24.06
CA ASP A 438 -10.91 -4.55 25.28
C ASP A 438 -9.39 -4.74 25.32
N ASP A 439 -8.67 -3.71 25.78
CA ASP A 439 -7.20 -3.59 25.77
C ASP A 439 -6.56 -3.21 24.41
N CYS A 440 -7.34 -3.08 23.33
CA CYS A 440 -6.85 -2.60 22.03
C CYS A 440 -7.07 -1.07 21.85
N LEU A 441 -6.01 -0.35 21.44
CA LEU A 441 -5.99 1.09 21.19
C LEU A 441 -6.36 1.42 19.73
N THR A 442 -5.81 0.68 18.77
CA THR A 442 -6.21 0.73 17.35
C THR A 442 -6.37 -0.68 16.81
N CYS A 443 -7.47 -0.96 16.08
CA CYS A 443 -7.79 -2.28 15.55
C CYS A 443 -8.35 -2.21 14.13
N ASP A 444 -8.23 -3.31 13.39
CA ASP A 444 -9.11 -3.64 12.28
C ASP A 444 -10.44 -4.15 12.85
N LYS A 445 -11.47 -3.30 12.71
CA LYS A 445 -12.83 -3.58 13.20
C LYS A 445 -13.54 -4.69 12.41
N ALA A 446 -13.06 -5.02 11.21
CA ALA A 446 -13.62 -6.06 10.36
C ALA A 446 -12.97 -7.43 10.62
N LEU A 447 -11.67 -7.47 10.91
CA LEU A 447 -10.89 -8.70 11.11
C LEU A 447 -10.67 -9.09 12.59
N GLU A 448 -11.09 -8.25 13.54
CA GLU A 448 -10.86 -8.44 14.98
C GLU A 448 -9.36 -8.48 15.36
N GLU A 449 -8.50 -7.92 14.50
CA GLU A 449 -7.06 -7.79 14.73
C GLU A 449 -6.72 -6.44 15.34
N CYS A 450 -5.91 -6.46 16.39
CA CYS A 450 -5.38 -5.27 17.02
C CYS A 450 -4.06 -4.85 16.36
N PHE A 451 -3.86 -3.54 16.18
CA PHE A 451 -2.63 -2.94 15.65
C PHE A 451 -1.81 -2.21 16.71
N SER A 452 -2.46 -1.74 17.79
CA SER A 452 -1.76 -1.17 18.94
C SER A 452 -2.55 -1.38 20.23
N CYS A 453 -1.86 -1.54 21.35
CA CYS A 453 -2.48 -1.88 22.62
C CYS A 453 -2.59 -0.67 23.55
N LYS A 454 -3.62 -0.68 24.41
CA LYS A 454 -3.74 0.26 25.52
C LYS A 454 -2.79 -0.18 26.66
N ASN A 455 -2.29 0.78 27.43
CA ASN A 455 -1.48 0.54 28.62
C ASN A 455 -0.19 -0.28 28.34
N ASN A 456 0.29 -1.06 29.32
CA ASN A 456 1.53 -1.86 29.25
C ASN A 456 1.38 -3.20 28.50
N ALA A 457 0.32 -3.38 27.71
CA ALA A 457 0.12 -4.58 26.91
C ALA A 457 0.96 -4.53 25.62
N ILE A 458 1.46 -5.68 25.19
CA ILE A 458 2.23 -5.82 23.96
C ILE A 458 1.40 -6.54 22.90
N LEU A 459 1.62 -6.17 21.64
CA LEU A 459 0.96 -6.78 20.51
C LEU A 459 1.63 -8.12 20.17
N GLN A 460 0.86 -9.22 20.22
CA GLN A 460 1.26 -10.54 19.74
C GLN A 460 0.13 -11.14 18.89
N ASP A 461 0.45 -11.51 17.65
CA ASP A 461 -0.48 -12.17 16.71
C ASP A 461 -1.85 -11.46 16.59
N GLY A 462 -1.82 -10.13 16.43
CA GLY A 462 -3.04 -9.32 16.31
C GLY A 462 -3.83 -9.20 17.62
N LYS A 463 -3.28 -9.57 18.78
CA LYS A 463 -3.94 -9.47 20.10
C LYS A 463 -3.05 -8.77 21.12
N CYS A 464 -3.68 -8.11 22.08
CA CYS A 464 -2.99 -7.46 23.19
C CYS A 464 -2.83 -8.42 24.36
N VAL A 465 -1.58 -8.65 24.78
CA VAL A 465 -1.23 -9.53 25.91
C VAL A 465 -0.32 -8.81 26.89
N ILE A 466 -0.55 -9.03 28.18
CA ILE A 466 0.25 -8.44 29.26
C ILE A 466 1.47 -9.32 29.49
N LYS A 467 2.67 -8.72 29.45
CA LYS A 467 3.93 -9.44 29.74
C LYS A 467 4.33 -9.22 31.21
N CYS A 468 4.16 -10.26 32.02
CA CYS A 468 4.56 -10.22 33.43
C CYS A 468 6.09 -10.30 33.63
N PRO A 469 6.61 -9.84 34.79
CA PRO A 469 8.03 -9.92 35.14
C PRO A 469 8.61 -11.35 35.13
N LYS A 470 9.94 -11.47 35.17
CA LYS A 470 10.65 -12.77 35.11
C LYS A 470 10.18 -13.70 36.24
N TYR A 471 9.90 -14.96 35.90
CA TYR A 471 9.41 -16.01 36.83
C TYR A 471 8.00 -15.78 37.39
N CYS A 472 7.35 -14.69 36.99
CA CYS A 472 5.98 -14.39 37.33
C CYS A 472 5.02 -15.06 36.36
N LYS A 473 4.07 -15.84 36.89
CA LYS A 473 3.02 -16.51 36.12
C LYS A 473 1.82 -15.59 35.87
N THR A 474 1.42 -14.80 36.86
CA THR A 474 0.37 -13.77 36.73
C THR A 474 0.78 -12.52 37.49
N CYS A 475 0.47 -11.34 36.96
CA CYS A 475 0.81 -10.06 37.55
C CYS A 475 -0.35 -9.06 37.45
N GLU A 476 -0.33 -8.05 38.30
CA GLU A 476 -1.29 -6.95 38.28
C GLU A 476 -1.04 -6.01 37.09
N ARG A 477 -2.13 -5.52 36.50
CA ARG A 477 -2.16 -4.89 35.17
C ARG A 477 -1.47 -3.53 35.10
N GLU A 478 -1.54 -2.73 36.16
CA GLU A 478 -1.00 -1.35 36.17
C GLU A 478 0.37 -1.27 36.83
N THR A 479 0.56 -2.03 37.90
CA THR A 479 1.77 -2.00 38.75
C THR A 479 2.82 -3.02 38.32
N LEU A 480 2.44 -4.02 37.50
CA LEU A 480 3.24 -5.19 37.13
C LEU A 480 3.68 -6.05 38.33
N GLU A 481 3.09 -5.87 39.50
CA GLU A 481 3.38 -6.66 40.70
C GLU A 481 2.96 -8.12 40.52
N CYS A 482 3.83 -9.06 40.90
CA CYS A 482 3.53 -10.46 40.69
C CYS A 482 2.48 -10.96 41.68
N THR A 483 1.45 -11.64 41.18
CA THR A 483 0.38 -12.25 41.98
C THR A 483 0.51 -13.77 42.08
N SER A 484 1.21 -14.41 41.14
CA SER A 484 1.57 -15.83 41.25
C SER A 484 2.86 -16.18 40.52
N CYS A 485 3.61 -17.14 41.04
CA CYS A 485 4.90 -17.55 40.51
C CYS A 485 4.85 -18.80 39.65
N GLN A 486 5.84 -18.94 38.76
CA GLN A 486 6.08 -20.17 38.02
C GLN A 486 6.51 -21.32 38.96
N PRO A 487 6.35 -22.60 38.54
CA PRO A 487 6.77 -23.76 39.34
C PRO A 487 8.25 -23.66 39.76
N SER A 488 8.57 -24.03 41.01
CA SER A 488 9.89 -23.89 41.66
C SER A 488 10.23 -22.49 42.19
N TYR A 489 9.30 -21.54 42.12
CA TYR A 489 9.44 -20.20 42.70
C TYR A 489 8.31 -19.91 43.68
N ILE A 490 8.61 -19.16 44.74
CA ILE A 490 7.64 -18.71 45.74
C ILE A 490 7.55 -17.18 45.73
N LEU A 491 6.36 -16.68 46.03
CA LEU A 491 6.11 -15.25 46.07
C LEU A 491 6.67 -14.67 47.38
N ASN A 492 7.58 -13.73 47.28
CA ASN A 492 8.13 -12.97 48.39
C ASN A 492 7.83 -11.48 48.19
N GLY A 493 6.77 -11.00 48.84
CA GLY A 493 6.20 -9.68 48.54
C GLY A 493 5.55 -9.68 47.17
N THR A 494 6.11 -8.92 46.23
CA THR A 494 5.62 -8.76 44.84
C THR A 494 6.54 -9.41 43.80
N GLU A 495 7.59 -10.11 44.25
CA GLU A 495 8.58 -10.77 43.39
C GLU A 495 8.62 -12.29 43.62
N CYS A 496 8.96 -13.03 42.56
CA CYS A 496 9.11 -14.48 42.62
C CYS A 496 10.57 -14.87 42.84
N ILE A 497 10.86 -15.55 43.95
CA ILE A 497 12.19 -16.02 44.32
C ILE A 497 12.27 -17.55 44.25
N TYR A 498 13.47 -18.09 43.99
CA TYR A 498 13.66 -19.52 43.84
C TYR A 498 13.39 -20.27 45.16
N ASN A 499 12.62 -21.35 45.08
CA ASN A 499 12.35 -22.25 46.20
C ASN A 499 13.28 -23.46 46.13
N CYS A 500 13.96 -23.76 47.24
CA CYS A 500 14.95 -24.84 47.28
C CYS A 500 14.36 -26.17 46.80
N THR A 501 15.12 -26.90 45.98
CA THR A 501 14.78 -28.26 45.56
C THR A 501 14.74 -29.21 46.75
N ASP A 502 14.00 -30.32 46.63
CA ASP A 502 13.79 -31.30 47.70
C ASP A 502 15.09 -31.85 48.31
N ASP A 503 16.18 -31.89 47.53
CA ASP A 503 17.49 -32.41 47.94
C ASP A 503 18.41 -31.36 48.60
N CYS A 504 18.01 -30.08 48.56
CA CYS A 504 18.75 -28.97 49.11
C CYS A 504 18.19 -28.51 50.46
N GLU A 505 19.05 -28.42 51.48
CA GLU A 505 18.68 -27.95 52.82
C GLU A 505 18.70 -26.42 52.90
N ILE A 506 19.70 -25.80 52.26
CA ILE A 506 19.89 -24.35 52.20
C ILE A 506 20.27 -23.98 50.77
N CYS A 507 19.49 -23.16 50.08
CA CYS A 507 19.78 -22.66 48.73
C CYS A 507 19.94 -21.14 48.70
N ASP A 508 20.62 -20.65 47.67
CA ASP A 508 20.66 -19.23 47.31
C ASP A 508 19.43 -18.92 46.43
N PRO A 509 18.48 -18.09 46.92
CA PRO A 509 17.25 -17.79 46.19
C PRO A 509 17.46 -16.89 44.96
N TYR A 510 18.63 -16.27 44.80
CA TYR A 510 18.96 -15.37 43.70
C TYR A 510 19.83 -16.03 42.62
N ASN A 511 20.71 -16.96 43.03
CA ASN A 511 21.63 -17.65 42.13
C ASN A 511 21.18 -19.07 41.76
N GLU A 512 19.99 -19.51 42.19
CA GLU A 512 19.40 -20.81 41.85
C GLU A 512 20.32 -22.01 42.18
N THR A 513 21.16 -21.88 43.22
CA THR A 513 22.16 -22.89 43.61
C THR A 513 21.95 -23.37 45.04
N CYS A 514 22.30 -24.62 45.30
CA CYS A 514 22.32 -25.17 46.64
C CYS A 514 23.62 -24.81 47.36
N ILE A 515 23.50 -24.35 48.60
CA ILE A 515 24.61 -24.03 49.51
C ILE A 515 24.91 -25.22 50.44
N LYS A 516 23.86 -25.94 50.87
CA LYS A 516 23.99 -27.10 51.77
C LYS A 516 23.01 -28.20 51.38
N CYS A 517 23.52 -29.39 51.13
CA CYS A 517 22.72 -30.58 50.86
C CYS A 517 22.23 -31.24 52.14
N LYS A 518 21.04 -31.83 52.07
CA LYS A 518 20.52 -32.65 53.17
C LYS A 518 21.31 -33.99 53.28
N ASP A 519 21.29 -34.65 54.44
CA ASP A 519 22.08 -35.86 54.75
C ASP A 519 22.04 -36.98 53.68
N LYS A 520 23.19 -37.63 53.42
CA LYS A 520 23.41 -38.66 52.38
C LYS A 520 23.39 -38.14 50.93
N SER A 521 23.59 -36.84 50.75
CA SER A 521 23.87 -36.21 49.45
C SER A 521 25.13 -35.37 49.54
N GLU A 522 25.89 -35.26 48.45
CA GLU A 522 27.07 -34.41 48.35
C GLU A 522 26.82 -33.20 47.44
N LEU A 523 27.41 -32.05 47.81
CA LEU A 523 27.32 -30.84 47.02
C LEU A 523 28.35 -30.90 45.88
N LEU A 524 27.87 -30.87 44.63
CA LEU A 524 28.70 -30.83 43.44
C LEU A 524 28.23 -29.69 42.54
N ASN A 525 29.10 -28.70 42.30
CA ASN A 525 28.85 -27.54 41.43
C ASN A 525 27.52 -26.80 41.70
N GLY A 526 27.16 -26.63 42.98
CA GLY A 526 25.92 -25.93 43.36
C GLY A 526 24.65 -26.80 43.32
N TYR A 527 24.77 -28.12 43.11
CA TYR A 527 23.64 -29.06 43.14
C TYR A 527 23.92 -30.23 44.07
N CYS A 528 22.87 -30.83 44.63
CA CYS A 528 22.98 -31.97 45.55
C CYS A 528 22.81 -33.29 44.83
N ASN A 529 23.82 -34.15 44.89
CA ASN A 529 23.78 -35.49 44.34
C ASN A 529 23.63 -36.52 45.46
N VAL A 530 22.61 -37.39 45.34
CA VAL A 530 22.36 -38.46 46.31
C VAL A 530 23.46 -39.52 46.24
N LEU A 531 24.05 -39.87 47.38
CA LEU A 531 25.07 -40.92 47.50
C LEU A 531 24.40 -42.30 47.52
N CYS A 532 24.65 -43.11 46.49
CA CYS A 532 24.06 -44.44 46.32
C CYS A 532 25.01 -45.60 46.67
N PRO A 533 24.47 -46.79 47.06
CA PRO A 533 25.27 -47.97 47.37
C PRO A 533 26.16 -48.47 46.22
N VAL A 534 27.18 -49.28 46.53
CA VAL A 534 28.15 -49.79 45.53
C VAL A 534 27.43 -50.53 44.39
N GLY A 535 27.81 -50.22 43.15
CA GLY A 535 27.18 -50.78 41.96
C GLY A 535 25.80 -50.18 41.62
N CYS A 536 25.24 -49.29 42.45
CA CYS A 536 23.96 -48.63 42.20
C CYS A 536 24.12 -47.30 41.44
N LYS A 537 23.28 -47.08 40.43
CA LYS A 537 23.23 -45.86 39.61
C LYS A 537 22.17 -44.87 40.10
N THR A 538 20.97 -45.34 40.46
CA THR A 538 19.93 -44.51 41.10
C THR A 538 19.36 -45.24 42.30
N CYS A 539 19.20 -44.54 43.42
CA CYS A 539 18.74 -45.10 44.67
C CYS A 539 17.78 -44.16 45.41
N ASP A 540 16.97 -44.74 46.28
CA ASP A 540 16.21 -44.00 47.28
C ASP A 540 17.13 -43.49 48.40
N ARG A 541 16.96 -42.22 48.79
CA ARG A 541 17.86 -41.56 49.73
C ARG A 541 17.72 -42.09 51.16
N GLU A 542 16.49 -42.30 51.62
CA GLU A 542 16.23 -42.73 53.00
C GLU A 542 16.51 -44.23 53.19
N SER A 543 15.91 -45.05 52.33
CA SER A 543 15.97 -46.51 52.42
C SER A 543 17.22 -47.11 51.78
N GLN A 544 18.01 -46.33 51.03
CA GLN A 544 19.20 -46.77 50.31
C GLN A 544 18.93 -47.93 49.34
N ARG A 545 17.67 -48.08 48.90
CA ARG A 545 17.26 -49.10 47.94
C ARG A 545 17.68 -48.67 46.55
N CYS A 546 18.37 -49.55 45.85
CA CYS A 546 18.76 -49.29 44.47
C CYS A 546 17.61 -49.58 43.52
N TYR A 547 17.34 -48.67 42.58
CA TYR A 547 16.34 -48.84 41.51
C TYR A 547 16.97 -49.10 40.15
N SER A 548 18.23 -48.70 39.95
CA SER A 548 18.97 -49.05 38.74
C SER A 548 20.44 -49.27 39.03
N CYS A 549 21.04 -50.27 38.39
CA CYS A 549 22.45 -50.60 38.60
C CYS A 549 23.37 -49.90 37.59
N LYS A 550 24.60 -49.62 38.03
CA LYS A 550 25.73 -49.29 37.15
C LYS A 550 26.02 -50.51 36.27
N ARG A 551 26.65 -50.26 35.12
CA ARG A 551 27.02 -51.29 34.14
C ARG A 551 27.80 -52.42 34.86
N PHE A 552 27.55 -53.68 34.48
CA PHE A 552 28.14 -54.91 35.06
C PHE A 552 27.56 -55.40 36.40
N TYR A 553 26.49 -54.77 36.87
CA TYR A 553 25.70 -55.28 37.99
C TYR A 553 24.25 -55.50 37.57
N ARG A 554 23.65 -56.59 38.03
CA ARG A 554 22.21 -56.85 37.87
C ARG A 554 21.47 -56.51 39.17
N LEU A 555 20.31 -55.88 39.02
CA LEU A 555 19.47 -55.53 40.15
C LEU A 555 18.84 -56.81 40.71
N ASN A 556 19.23 -57.19 41.92
CA ASN A 556 18.58 -58.25 42.66
C ASN A 556 17.80 -57.61 43.81
N GLN A 557 16.48 -57.59 43.66
CA GLN A 557 15.56 -56.86 44.52
C GLN A 557 15.88 -55.35 44.56
N TYR A 558 16.63 -54.91 45.57
CA TYR A 558 17.01 -53.50 45.77
C TYR A 558 18.53 -53.32 45.93
N SER A 559 19.33 -54.30 45.51
CA SER A 559 20.80 -54.27 45.57
C SER A 559 21.43 -54.83 44.31
N CYS A 560 22.57 -54.26 43.91
CA CYS A 560 23.24 -54.58 42.66
C CYS A 560 24.31 -55.64 42.89
N VAL A 561 24.25 -56.77 42.15
CA VAL A 561 25.21 -57.90 42.28
C VAL A 561 25.91 -58.21 40.94
N SER A 562 27.19 -58.61 40.99
CA SER A 562 28.05 -58.87 39.82
C SER A 562 27.74 -60.23 39.14
N THR A 563 28.02 -60.38 37.83
CA THR A 563 27.34 -61.39 36.99
C THR A 563 28.15 -62.34 36.11
N CYS A 564 29.39 -62.04 35.70
CA CYS A 564 30.25 -62.97 34.92
C CYS A 564 31.70 -62.91 35.44
N LYS A 565 32.53 -63.90 35.06
CA LYS A 565 33.99 -63.87 35.31
C LYS A 565 34.65 -62.72 34.54
N ASP A 566 35.78 -62.27 35.07
CA ASP A 566 36.49 -61.06 34.64
C ASP A 566 36.74 -61.03 33.11
N LYS A 567 36.40 -59.90 32.46
CA LYS A 567 36.59 -59.60 31.03
C LYS A 567 35.67 -60.34 30.03
N CYS A 568 34.65 -61.03 30.55
CA CYS A 568 33.59 -61.64 29.76
C CYS A 568 32.31 -60.77 29.79
N ILE A 569 31.81 -60.37 28.61
CA ILE A 569 30.56 -59.60 28.46
C ILE A 569 29.34 -60.51 28.62
N ASP A 570 29.39 -61.71 28.04
CA ASP A 570 28.26 -62.64 28.05
C ASP A 570 28.74 -64.08 28.28
N CYS A 571 28.08 -64.78 29.19
CA CYS A 571 28.49 -66.09 29.68
C CYS A 571 27.29 -67.04 29.83
N ASP A 572 27.51 -68.33 29.65
CA ASP A 572 26.47 -69.36 29.85
C ASP A 572 25.87 -69.26 31.26
N SER A 573 24.62 -69.70 31.43
CA SER A 573 23.91 -69.91 32.70
C SER A 573 24.72 -70.44 33.90
N SER A 574 25.81 -71.18 33.68
CA SER A 574 26.74 -71.66 34.73
C SER A 574 27.80 -70.62 35.18
N ASN A 575 27.89 -69.47 34.50
CA ASN A 575 28.91 -68.42 34.58
C ASN A 575 30.36 -68.89 34.36
N THR A 576 30.57 -70.05 33.73
CA THR A 576 31.92 -70.63 33.52
C THR A 576 32.44 -70.57 32.09
N PHE A 577 31.56 -70.54 31.09
CA PHE A 577 31.94 -70.48 29.69
C PHE A 577 31.59 -69.11 29.11
N CYS A 578 32.58 -68.42 28.54
CA CYS A 578 32.35 -67.11 27.93
C CYS A 578 31.88 -67.27 26.49
N GLU A 579 30.82 -66.56 26.13
CA GLU A 579 30.24 -66.55 24.79
C GLU A 579 30.54 -65.23 24.06
N LEU A 580 30.87 -64.16 24.81
CA LEU A 580 31.23 -62.87 24.25
C LEU A 580 32.24 -62.12 25.13
N CYS A 581 33.37 -61.70 24.55
CA CYS A 581 34.44 -61.00 25.26
C CYS A 581 34.33 -59.48 25.24
N GLU A 582 34.93 -58.81 26.23
CA GLU A 582 35.08 -57.35 26.21
C GLU A 582 35.88 -56.85 25.00
N VAL A 583 35.56 -55.63 24.55
CA VAL A 583 36.21 -55.01 23.38
C VAL A 583 37.73 -54.93 23.59
N GLY A 584 38.50 -55.51 22.67
CA GLY A 584 39.97 -55.66 22.79
C GLY A 584 40.43 -57.05 23.22
N TYR A 585 39.48 -57.99 23.40
CA TYR A 585 39.75 -59.41 23.68
C TYR A 585 39.00 -60.30 22.67
N THR A 586 39.58 -61.45 22.35
CA THR A 586 39.10 -62.39 21.33
C THR A 586 38.73 -63.70 22.00
N LEU A 587 37.60 -64.28 21.62
CA LEU A 587 37.06 -65.49 22.21
C LEU A 587 37.73 -66.73 21.60
N LEU A 588 38.33 -67.56 22.45
CA LEU A 588 38.95 -68.83 22.06
C LEU A 588 38.58 -69.89 23.10
N ASN A 589 37.89 -70.95 22.66
CA ASN A 589 37.47 -72.09 23.49
C ASN A 589 36.77 -71.70 24.81
N GLY A 590 35.93 -70.68 24.78
CA GLY A 590 35.15 -70.24 25.95
C GLY A 590 35.88 -69.29 26.90
N GLU A 591 37.08 -68.82 26.55
CA GLU A 591 37.85 -67.82 27.33
C GLU A 591 38.33 -66.65 26.47
N CYS A 592 38.55 -65.49 27.10
CA CYS A 592 38.84 -64.21 26.44
C CYS A 592 40.31 -63.81 26.53
N TYR A 593 40.98 -63.62 25.38
CA TYR A 593 42.41 -63.29 25.28
C TYR A 593 42.66 -61.96 24.56
N SER A 594 43.58 -61.13 25.04
CA SER A 594 43.81 -59.77 24.52
C SER A 594 44.36 -59.76 23.08
N SER A 595 43.75 -58.97 22.18
CA SER A 595 44.30 -58.67 20.85
C SER A 595 44.66 -57.18 20.75
N VAL A 596 45.92 -56.87 20.45
CA VAL A 596 46.43 -55.49 20.41
C VAL A 596 46.47 -55.00 18.95
N CYS A 597 45.49 -54.19 18.52
CA CYS A 597 45.50 -53.49 17.23
C CYS A 597 46.08 -52.07 17.34
N LYS A 598 46.67 -51.55 16.24
CA LYS A 598 47.25 -50.20 16.16
C LYS A 598 46.17 -49.09 16.16
N LYS A 599 46.57 -47.87 16.58
CA LYS A 599 45.68 -46.70 16.78
C LYS A 599 44.97 -46.28 15.48
N ASN A 600 43.69 -45.91 15.59
CA ASN A 600 42.76 -45.54 14.49
C ASN A 600 42.35 -46.69 13.55
N CYS A 601 42.76 -47.92 13.86
CA CYS A 601 42.31 -49.12 13.18
C CYS A 601 41.03 -49.69 13.83
N ARG A 602 40.02 -49.98 13.03
CA ARG A 602 38.76 -50.59 13.45
C ARG A 602 38.84 -52.12 13.49
N PHE A 603 39.47 -52.73 12.49
CA PHE A 603 39.71 -54.19 12.44
C PHE A 603 41.12 -54.48 11.95
N CYS A 604 41.90 -55.32 12.66
CA CYS A 604 43.25 -55.72 12.26
C CYS A 604 43.39 -57.24 12.15
N ASN A 605 44.32 -57.71 11.30
CA ASN A 605 44.64 -59.13 11.19
C ASN A 605 45.51 -59.57 12.39
N ILE A 606 45.28 -60.77 12.92
CA ILE A 606 45.86 -61.23 14.19
C ILE A 606 47.25 -61.87 13.98
N THR A 607 47.58 -62.30 12.76
CA THR A 607 48.92 -62.85 12.42
C THR A 607 49.89 -61.82 11.83
N THR A 608 49.39 -60.74 11.24
CA THR A 608 50.20 -59.57 10.86
C THR A 608 49.46 -58.31 11.31
N PRO A 609 50.08 -57.38 12.07
CA PRO A 609 49.39 -56.29 12.76
C PRO A 609 49.01 -55.14 11.81
N ASN A 610 48.47 -55.47 10.64
CA ASN A 610 48.03 -54.57 9.60
C ASN A 610 46.53 -54.33 9.73
N CYS A 611 46.15 -53.07 9.54
CA CYS A 611 44.77 -52.65 9.62
C CYS A 611 43.97 -53.00 8.36
N VAL A 612 42.90 -53.76 8.55
CA VAL A 612 41.97 -54.21 7.51
C VAL A 612 40.89 -53.15 7.26
N GLU A 613 40.45 -52.45 8.31
CA GLU A 613 39.41 -51.42 8.21
C GLU A 613 39.67 -50.26 9.18
N CYS A 614 39.53 -49.02 8.72
CA CYS A 614 39.80 -47.81 9.49
C CYS A 614 38.50 -47.12 9.93
N PHE A 615 38.56 -46.36 11.04
CA PHE A 615 37.45 -45.46 11.40
C PHE A 615 37.40 -44.26 10.43
N LEU A 616 36.20 -43.83 10.01
CA LEU A 616 36.04 -42.60 9.23
C LEU A 616 36.47 -41.37 10.06
N PRO A 617 37.15 -40.37 9.47
CA PRO A 617 37.43 -40.15 8.04
C PRO A 617 38.79 -40.71 7.54
N TYR A 618 39.35 -41.72 8.20
CA TYR A 618 40.65 -42.31 7.86
C TYR A 618 40.51 -43.47 6.86
N PHE A 619 41.48 -43.62 5.96
CA PHE A 619 41.53 -44.69 4.97
C PHE A 619 42.80 -45.55 5.15
N SER A 620 42.71 -46.83 4.80
CA SER A 620 43.83 -47.77 4.94
C SER A 620 44.87 -47.53 3.84
N TYR A 621 46.11 -47.29 4.23
CA TYR A 621 47.25 -47.16 3.33
C TYR A 621 48.45 -47.89 3.94
N ASN A 622 48.97 -48.92 3.25
CA ASN A 622 50.06 -49.78 3.73
C ASN A 622 49.86 -50.38 5.13
N GLY A 623 48.61 -50.73 5.48
CA GLY A 623 48.29 -51.39 6.75
C GLY A 623 48.18 -50.45 7.95
N ASP A 624 48.24 -49.12 7.76
CA ASP A 624 47.94 -48.11 8.77
C ASP A 624 46.85 -47.13 8.26
N CYS A 625 46.13 -46.46 9.16
CA CYS A 625 45.01 -45.58 8.84
C CYS A 625 45.42 -44.09 8.80
N GLN A 626 45.24 -43.41 7.66
CA GLN A 626 45.65 -42.01 7.45
C GLN A 626 44.54 -41.14 6.81
N ILE A 627 44.63 -39.80 6.97
CA ILE A 627 43.68 -38.80 6.46
C ILE A 627 44.13 -38.29 5.07
N ASN A 628 43.21 -38.16 4.10
CA ASN A 628 43.53 -37.75 2.72
C ASN A 628 43.31 -36.24 2.50
N SER A 629 44.39 -35.50 2.24
CA SER A 629 44.41 -34.03 2.06
C SER A 629 43.92 -33.52 0.69
N PHE A 630 43.56 -34.40 -0.26
CA PHE A 630 43.14 -34.00 -1.61
C PHE A 630 41.64 -33.63 -1.72
N LEU A 631 40.79 -34.17 -0.84
CA LEU A 631 39.34 -33.87 -0.82
C LEU A 631 39.03 -32.48 -0.22
N ALA A 632 39.89 -31.95 0.67
CA ALA A 632 39.76 -30.61 1.21
C ALA A 632 39.97 -29.50 0.15
N LEU A 633 40.78 -29.77 -0.88
CA LEU A 633 41.05 -28.85 -1.98
C LEU A 633 39.90 -28.76 -3.00
N ILE A 634 39.14 -29.84 -3.19
CA ILE A 634 37.98 -29.89 -4.09
C ILE A 634 36.82 -29.04 -3.56
N PHE A 635 36.59 -29.07 -2.24
CA PHE A 635 35.58 -28.22 -1.60
C PHE A 635 35.93 -26.73 -1.66
N LEU A 636 37.23 -26.40 -1.56
CA LEU A 636 37.70 -25.02 -1.71
C LEU A 636 37.52 -24.49 -3.14
N TYR A 637 37.77 -25.34 -4.16
CA TYR A 637 37.64 -24.98 -5.57
C TYR A 637 36.17 -24.71 -5.97
N ILE A 638 35.23 -25.55 -5.51
CA ILE A 638 33.79 -25.37 -5.78
C ILE A 638 33.28 -24.04 -5.20
N PHE A 639 33.73 -23.68 -4.00
CA PHE A 639 33.33 -22.43 -3.34
C PHE A 639 33.82 -21.19 -4.09
N ILE A 640 35.07 -21.20 -4.57
CA ILE A 640 35.65 -20.10 -5.35
C ILE A 640 34.94 -19.95 -6.71
N THR A 641 34.61 -21.07 -7.38
CA THR A 641 33.89 -21.03 -8.67
C THR A 641 32.47 -20.49 -8.55
N LEU A 642 31.75 -20.76 -7.45
CA LEU A 642 30.42 -20.21 -7.21
C LEU A 642 30.45 -18.69 -6.93
N SER A 643 31.44 -18.21 -6.17
CA SER A 643 31.58 -16.77 -5.88
C SER A 643 31.95 -15.95 -7.12
N LEU A 644 32.73 -16.51 -8.05
CA LEU A 644 33.07 -15.85 -9.32
C LEU A 644 31.88 -15.80 -10.29
N LEU A 645 31.01 -16.81 -10.30
CA LEU A 645 29.78 -16.81 -11.09
C LEU A 645 28.75 -15.78 -10.58
N LEU A 646 28.67 -15.60 -9.25
CA LEU A 646 27.76 -14.62 -8.64
C LEU A 646 28.17 -13.16 -8.93
N ASN A 647 29.48 -12.89 -9.03
CA ASN A 647 30.03 -11.59 -9.41
C ASN A 647 29.97 -11.26 -10.91
N ALA A 648 29.62 -12.23 -11.77
CA ALA A 648 29.41 -11.99 -13.20
C ALA A 648 27.92 -11.84 -13.57
N LEU A 649 27.03 -12.11 -12.62
CA LEU A 649 25.57 -11.95 -12.71
C LEU A 649 25.07 -10.66 -12.03
N LEU A 650 25.92 -10.05 -11.19
CA LEU A 650 25.84 -8.68 -10.67
C LEU A 650 26.68 -7.77 -11.56
#